data_AF-A0A956QQZ4-F1
#
_entry.id   AF-A0A956QQZ4-F1
#
_cell.length_a   1.000
_cell.length_b   1.000
_cell.length_c   1.000
_cell.angle_alpha   90.00
_cell.angle_beta   90.00
_cell.angle_gamma   90.00
#
_symmetry.space_group_name_H-M   'P 1'
#
loop_
_entity.id
_entity.type
_entity.pdbx_description
1 polymer ?
#
loop_
_entity_poly.entity_id
_entity_poly.type
_entity_poly.pdbx_seq_one_letter_code
_entity_poly.pdbx_strand_id
1 'polypeptide(L)'
;MFKRFGQALQRFRVRDRLARLNTRSGMTLLDQVVVSGCNFLSTLFMARLLGLEQFGQFSFVWLAVMMANTVQFAFIHAPMLSLAPKQPQHEQPVFYTNMTWFQMGLTLLLSLLIGMFVLAAHVANPNLVPLAVVLPAAITLFAFQTQDYVRRVAFANQRPDQAILSDALSYGGQLLCLLAALAGLLPVSLTTVMWMVAVTSALGACVGLWWLPKPTSSFNAFKSQFASQFEFGWPLGICQLSQWAGVQGLLMLAGVFLGPAALGGIRVVMHLASPINLITQGTQNFVPTEASRLLLHHGYRAMRTYLANFGLILGGSMALALLGICVFKDGLISRLYSQQYLAYGHLMYWFSAYLVVSVATHTLTYYLRTIEQTRPLAWANFAATVATFALYAVLAKPYGDTAVMMALVCNQLILNAMFVMVFARQNRKHLAAYAANLGAGQPKEGVVVAFLGPDGCGKTSVIEAVGQRLTTTFTDQHYYHLRPRMLNYNSKVGALSGYDQPHKQPPRGTLVSLVKLLYFVLDYYLGYWLRVLPQKDARSLVIFDRYVHDLLVDTARFRLSLPEGVIRAILRLVPLPDLIVVLDGSAQCFHDRKQELSLEELERQISCYRNLARDGRGKVVAVDALGQVEETAQEVTALILAQAQLAEARPEKEAV
;
A
#
# COMPACT_ATOMS: atom_id res chain seq x y z
N MET A 1 9.85 -26.15 1.59
CA MET A 1 10.04 -24.81 1.01
C MET A 1 11.45 -24.27 1.25
N PHE A 2 11.87 -24.01 2.50
CA PHE A 2 13.20 -23.46 2.86
C PHE A 2 14.42 -24.06 2.12
N LYS A 3 14.50 -25.39 1.93
CA LYS A 3 15.60 -26.01 1.16
C LYS A 3 15.81 -25.43 -0.25
N ARG A 4 14.75 -25.04 -0.98
CA ARG A 4 14.91 -24.39 -2.32
C ARG A 4 15.46 -22.96 -2.22
N PHE A 5 15.09 -22.21 -1.17
CA PHE A 5 15.63 -20.88 -0.91
C PHE A 5 17.12 -20.96 -0.47
N GLY A 6 17.44 -21.95 0.37
CA GLY A 6 18.82 -22.27 0.77
C GLY A 6 19.70 -22.74 -0.40
N GLN A 7 19.18 -23.59 -1.30
CA GLN A 7 19.91 -24.03 -2.50
C GLN A 7 20.08 -22.91 -3.53
N ALA A 8 19.13 -21.96 -3.62
CA ALA A 8 19.33 -20.73 -4.38
C ALA A 8 20.47 -19.88 -3.78
N LEU A 9 20.48 -19.72 -2.45
CA LEU A 9 21.55 -19.00 -1.72
C LEU A 9 22.92 -19.68 -1.83
N GLN A 10 23.00 -21.01 -1.75
CA GLN A 10 24.27 -21.77 -1.85
C GLN A 10 24.94 -21.69 -3.24
N ARG A 11 24.24 -21.26 -4.29
CA ARG A 11 24.84 -20.96 -5.60
C ARG A 11 25.48 -19.56 -5.68
N PHE A 12 25.33 -18.69 -4.67
CA PHE A 12 26.01 -17.39 -4.64
C PHE A 12 27.43 -17.51 -4.07
N ARG A 13 28.43 -17.78 -4.92
CA ARG A 13 29.83 -17.57 -4.55
C ARG A 13 30.11 -16.07 -4.41
N VAL A 14 30.73 -15.66 -3.30
CA VAL A 14 31.07 -14.25 -3.01
C VAL A 14 31.96 -13.64 -4.10
N ARG A 15 32.88 -14.43 -4.66
CA ARG A 15 33.78 -14.05 -5.76
C ARG A 15 33.02 -13.56 -7.00
N ASP A 16 31.86 -14.13 -7.30
CA ASP A 16 31.03 -13.75 -8.45
C ASP A 16 30.25 -12.44 -8.19
N ARG A 17 29.98 -12.09 -6.91
CA ARG A 17 29.43 -10.77 -6.56
C ARG A 17 30.47 -9.67 -6.70
N LEU A 18 31.72 -9.92 -6.31
CA LEU A 18 32.83 -8.96 -6.50
C LEU A 18 33.07 -8.70 -8.00
N ALA A 19 33.03 -9.74 -8.84
CA ALA A 19 33.08 -9.57 -10.29
C ALA A 19 31.88 -8.75 -10.84
N ARG A 20 30.67 -8.95 -10.30
CA ARG A 20 29.48 -8.17 -10.71
C ARG A 20 29.50 -6.70 -10.24
N LEU A 21 30.17 -6.37 -9.14
CA LEU A 21 30.36 -4.97 -8.73
C LEU A 21 31.19 -4.18 -9.75
N ASN A 22 32.07 -4.85 -10.49
CA ASN A 22 32.84 -4.27 -11.59
C ASN A 22 32.05 -4.13 -12.91
N THR A 23 30.72 -4.29 -12.87
CA THR A 23 29.82 -4.00 -14.00
C THR A 23 29.06 -2.70 -13.76
N ARG A 24 28.65 -1.98 -14.82
CA ARG A 24 27.92 -0.70 -14.69
C ARG A 24 26.70 -0.78 -13.76
N SER A 25 25.97 -1.91 -13.79
CA SER A 25 24.83 -2.17 -12.90
C SER A 25 25.22 -2.51 -11.45
N GLY A 26 26.44 -2.99 -11.22
CA GLY A 26 26.99 -3.16 -9.88
C GLY A 26 27.42 -1.82 -9.26
N MET A 27 28.01 -0.93 -10.07
CA MET A 27 28.42 0.40 -9.65
C MET A 27 27.22 1.29 -9.25
N THR A 28 26.11 1.26 -10.01
CA THR A 28 24.89 2.01 -9.64
C THR A 28 24.20 1.49 -8.37
N LEU A 29 24.26 0.17 -8.10
CA LEU A 29 23.77 -0.39 -6.84
C LEU A 29 24.68 -0.04 -5.65
N LEU A 30 25.99 0.00 -5.86
CA LEU A 30 26.95 0.41 -4.84
C LEU A 30 26.78 1.89 -4.48
N ASP A 31 26.66 2.76 -5.49
CA ASP A 31 26.34 4.19 -5.36
C ASP A 31 25.07 4.41 -4.51
N GLN A 32 23.95 3.77 -4.87
CA GLN A 32 22.69 3.89 -4.12
C GLN A 32 22.84 3.49 -2.64
N VAL A 33 23.64 2.46 -2.34
CA VAL A 33 23.92 2.04 -0.95
C VAL A 33 24.78 3.07 -0.21
N VAL A 34 25.84 3.59 -0.84
CA VAL A 34 26.73 4.59 -0.26
C VAL A 34 25.98 5.90 0.03
N VAL A 35 25.24 6.42 -0.95
CA VAL A 35 24.43 7.65 -0.82
C VAL A 35 23.39 7.50 0.30
N SER A 36 22.74 6.34 0.40
CA SER A 36 21.77 6.06 1.47
C SER A 36 22.44 6.01 2.85
N GLY A 37 23.64 5.41 2.95
CA GLY A 37 24.45 5.40 4.16
C GLY A 37 24.92 6.80 4.60
N CYS A 38 25.41 7.60 3.66
CA CYS A 38 25.82 8.98 3.93
C CYS A 38 24.65 9.87 4.37
N ASN A 39 23.46 9.71 3.78
CA ASN A 39 22.24 10.42 4.21
C ASN A 39 21.77 9.98 5.61
N PHE A 40 21.85 8.68 5.93
CA PHE A 40 21.56 8.15 7.27
C PHE A 40 22.50 8.74 8.33
N LEU A 41 23.80 8.65 8.11
CA LEU A 41 24.82 9.14 9.04
C LEU A 41 24.77 10.67 9.17
N SER A 42 24.56 11.39 8.06
CA SER A 42 24.41 12.85 8.09
C SER A 42 23.21 13.27 8.93
N THR A 43 22.04 12.67 8.70
CA THR A 43 20.82 13.00 9.47
C THR A 43 20.98 12.66 10.96
N LEU A 44 21.63 11.54 11.27
CA LEU A 44 21.99 11.14 12.64
C LEU A 44 22.91 12.18 13.31
N PHE A 45 24.00 12.58 12.64
CA PHE A 45 24.95 13.55 13.19
C PHE A 45 24.36 14.95 13.28
N MET A 46 23.55 15.39 12.30
CA MET A 46 22.80 16.65 12.37
C MET A 46 21.89 16.70 13.60
N ALA A 47 21.13 15.65 13.89
CA ALA A 47 20.30 15.58 15.09
C ALA A 47 21.12 15.60 16.39
N ARG A 48 22.25 14.87 16.42
CA ARG A 48 23.15 14.84 17.58
C ARG A 48 23.85 16.19 17.84
N LEU A 49 24.22 16.91 16.78
CA LEU A 49 24.93 18.20 16.83
C LEU A 49 23.98 19.37 17.13
N LEU A 50 22.82 19.43 16.49
CA LEU A 50 21.87 20.53 16.61
C LEU A 50 20.95 20.41 17.85
N GLY A 51 20.77 19.21 18.38
CA GLY A 51 19.82 18.95 19.45
C GLY A 51 18.35 19.07 19.01
N LEU A 52 17.44 18.87 19.96
CA LEU A 52 16.00 18.66 19.70
C LEU A 52 15.37 19.76 18.83
N GLU A 53 15.61 21.02 19.18
CA GLU A 53 14.94 22.16 18.56
C GLU A 53 15.53 22.55 17.20
N GLN A 54 16.83 22.82 17.12
CA GLN A 54 17.46 23.21 15.85
C GLN A 54 17.40 22.09 14.80
N PHE A 55 17.40 20.81 15.19
CA PHE A 55 17.13 19.71 14.25
C PHE A 55 15.67 19.70 13.75
N GLY A 56 14.73 20.15 14.56
CA GLY A 56 13.34 20.40 14.16
C GLY A 56 13.22 21.54 13.16
N GLN A 57 13.88 22.66 13.42
CA GLN A 57 13.98 23.81 12.50
C GLN A 57 14.63 23.40 11.16
N PHE A 58 15.75 22.65 11.21
CA PHE A 58 16.36 22.02 10.02
C PHE A 58 15.35 21.16 9.26
N SER A 59 14.63 20.29 9.97
CA SER A 59 13.64 19.39 9.38
C SER A 59 12.44 20.12 8.74
N PHE A 60 12.08 21.30 9.25
CA PHE A 60 11.04 22.16 8.67
C PHE A 60 11.49 22.79 7.35
N VAL A 61 12.73 23.27 7.27
CA VAL A 61 13.30 23.80 6.02
C VAL A 61 13.55 22.67 5.01
N TRP A 62 14.08 21.54 5.47
CA TRP A 62 14.34 20.37 4.62
C TRP A 62 13.05 19.76 4.04
N LEU A 63 11.92 19.90 4.75
CA LEU A 63 10.60 19.56 4.22
C LEU A 63 10.28 20.34 2.94
N ALA A 64 10.45 21.65 2.95
CA ALA A 64 10.24 22.49 1.76
C ALA A 64 11.22 22.13 0.62
N VAL A 65 12.47 21.80 0.94
CA VAL A 65 13.47 21.30 -0.03
C VAL A 65 12.98 19.98 -0.67
N MET A 66 12.50 19.03 0.13
CA MET A 66 11.93 17.79 -0.39
C MET A 66 10.66 18.01 -1.23
N MET A 67 9.84 19.02 -0.91
CA MET A 67 8.68 19.39 -1.74
C MET A 67 9.12 19.87 -3.12
N ALA A 68 10.08 20.80 -3.19
CA ALA A 68 10.65 21.31 -4.44
C ALA A 68 11.30 20.18 -5.27
N ASN A 69 11.90 19.17 -4.63
CA ASN A 69 12.44 18.00 -5.32
C ASN A 69 11.34 17.13 -5.98
N THR A 70 10.10 17.13 -5.47
CA THR A 70 8.98 16.46 -6.18
C THR A 70 8.56 17.20 -7.45
N VAL A 71 8.67 18.54 -7.46
CA VAL A 71 8.43 19.37 -8.65
C VAL A 71 9.52 19.12 -9.68
N GLN A 72 10.79 19.16 -9.29
CA GLN A 72 11.93 18.84 -10.15
C GLN A 72 11.82 17.42 -10.74
N PHE A 73 11.44 16.43 -9.94
CA PHE A 73 11.22 15.07 -10.43
C PHE A 73 10.14 15.00 -11.52
N ALA A 74 9.01 15.69 -11.32
CA ALA A 74 7.88 15.67 -12.24
C ALA A 74 8.16 16.41 -13.56
N PHE A 75 8.81 17.58 -13.52
CA PHE A 75 9.01 18.43 -14.71
C PHE A 75 10.37 18.24 -15.40
N ILE A 76 11.38 17.72 -14.72
CA ILE A 76 12.73 17.50 -15.30
C ILE A 76 13.02 16.00 -15.40
N HIS A 77 13.12 15.29 -14.26
CA HIS A 77 13.74 13.97 -14.25
C HIS A 77 12.91 12.88 -14.94
N ALA A 78 11.60 12.82 -14.69
CA ALA A 78 10.72 11.84 -15.32
C ALA A 78 10.56 12.09 -16.83
N PRO A 79 10.35 13.33 -17.33
CA PRO A 79 10.46 13.63 -18.77
C PRO A 79 11.82 13.27 -19.36
N MET A 80 12.94 13.66 -18.72
CA MET A 80 14.29 13.37 -19.22
C MET A 80 14.51 11.88 -19.44
N LEU A 81 14.22 11.05 -18.43
CA LEU A 81 14.41 9.59 -18.50
C LEU A 81 13.42 8.89 -19.44
N SER A 82 12.29 9.52 -19.78
CA SER A 82 11.22 8.93 -20.62
C SER A 82 11.23 9.41 -22.08
N LEU A 83 11.80 10.59 -22.34
CA LEU A 83 11.76 11.26 -23.64
C LEU A 83 13.14 11.38 -24.30
N ALA A 84 14.23 11.55 -23.54
CA ALA A 84 15.59 11.64 -24.12
C ALA A 84 15.99 10.37 -24.89
N PRO A 85 15.74 9.13 -24.38
CA PRO A 85 16.08 7.90 -25.12
C PRO A 85 15.26 7.68 -26.40
N LYS A 86 14.21 8.48 -26.62
CA LYS A 86 13.35 8.42 -27.83
C LYS A 86 13.78 9.41 -28.92
N GLN A 87 14.66 10.36 -28.62
CA GLN A 87 15.13 11.32 -29.62
C GLN A 87 16.18 10.68 -30.54
N PRO A 88 16.26 11.07 -31.82
CA PRO A 88 17.37 10.72 -32.70
C PRO A 88 18.73 11.04 -32.06
N GLN A 89 19.75 10.21 -32.31
CA GLN A 89 21.07 10.36 -31.66
C GLN A 89 21.74 11.73 -31.91
N HIS A 90 21.44 12.38 -33.03
CA HIS A 90 21.94 13.72 -33.34
C HIS A 90 21.18 14.86 -32.62
N GLU A 91 19.93 14.63 -32.19
CA GLU A 91 19.11 15.61 -31.45
C GLU A 91 19.25 15.48 -29.93
N GLN A 92 19.61 14.29 -29.42
CA GLN A 92 19.81 14.05 -27.98
C GLN A 92 20.72 15.10 -27.28
N PRO A 93 21.85 15.54 -27.85
CA PRO A 93 22.66 16.60 -27.25
C PRO A 93 21.90 17.94 -27.08
N VAL A 94 21.09 18.33 -28.06
CA VAL A 94 20.27 19.56 -28.03
C VAL A 94 19.13 19.41 -27.01
N PHE A 95 18.52 18.22 -26.94
CA PHE A 95 17.52 17.90 -25.92
C PHE A 95 18.07 18.11 -24.50
N TYR A 96 19.29 17.65 -24.22
CA TYR A 96 19.96 17.85 -22.93
C TYR A 96 20.37 19.32 -22.67
N THR A 97 20.76 20.10 -23.69
CA THR A 97 20.96 21.55 -23.53
C THR A 97 19.67 22.24 -23.10
N ASN A 98 18.55 21.98 -23.78
CA ASN A 98 17.26 22.57 -23.45
C ASN A 98 16.74 22.14 -22.07
N MET A 99 16.91 20.85 -21.73
CA MET A 99 16.63 20.32 -20.40
C MET A 99 17.45 21.03 -19.31
N THR A 100 18.72 21.34 -19.60
CA THR A 100 19.61 22.08 -18.68
C THR A 100 19.11 23.51 -18.45
N TRP A 101 18.76 24.25 -19.52
CA TRP A 101 18.21 25.60 -19.37
C TRP A 101 16.90 25.63 -18.60
N PHE A 102 15.99 24.69 -18.84
CA PHE A 102 14.74 24.58 -18.09
C PHE A 102 15.00 24.20 -16.62
N GLN A 103 15.89 23.24 -16.34
CA GLN A 103 16.35 22.91 -14.99
C GLN A 103 16.87 24.15 -14.27
N MET A 104 17.75 24.96 -14.87
CA MET A 104 18.32 26.15 -14.21
C MET A 104 17.22 27.19 -13.90
N GLY A 105 16.32 27.47 -14.85
CA GLY A 105 15.20 28.39 -14.64
C GLY A 105 14.23 27.93 -13.56
N LEU A 106 13.85 26.65 -13.58
CA LEU A 106 12.99 26.04 -12.55
C LEU A 106 13.65 26.05 -11.17
N THR A 107 14.94 25.73 -11.10
CA THR A 107 15.71 25.69 -9.84
C THR A 107 15.85 27.08 -9.24
N LEU A 108 16.12 28.10 -10.06
CA LEU A 108 16.18 29.50 -9.61
C LEU A 108 14.82 29.95 -9.06
N LEU A 109 13.73 29.66 -9.76
CA LEU A 109 12.37 29.97 -9.31
C LEU A 109 12.03 29.26 -7.98
N LEU A 110 12.30 27.96 -7.87
CA LEU A 110 12.04 27.19 -6.64
C LEU A 110 12.94 27.67 -5.48
N SER A 111 14.18 28.09 -5.76
CA SER A 111 15.11 28.65 -4.77
C SER A 111 14.58 29.96 -4.18
N LEU A 112 14.10 30.86 -5.03
CA LEU A 112 13.45 32.11 -4.61
C LEU A 112 12.15 31.84 -3.83
N LEU A 113 11.34 30.87 -4.27
CA LEU A 113 10.13 30.45 -3.56
C LEU A 113 10.42 29.85 -2.17
N ILE A 114 11.49 29.05 -2.01
CA ILE A 114 11.92 28.57 -0.69
C ILE A 114 12.43 29.73 0.18
N GLY A 115 13.22 30.66 -0.37
CA GLY A 115 13.65 31.85 0.36
C GLY A 115 12.45 32.66 0.91
N MET A 116 11.46 32.93 0.08
CA MET A 116 10.22 33.61 0.48
C MET A 116 9.38 32.79 1.48
N PHE A 117 9.30 31.46 1.32
CA PHE A 117 8.61 30.58 2.27
C PHE A 117 9.27 30.59 3.65
N VAL A 118 10.60 30.48 3.73
CA VAL A 118 11.33 30.51 5.01
C VAL A 118 11.25 31.89 5.65
N LEU A 119 11.26 32.97 4.87
CA LEU A 119 11.04 34.33 5.36
C LEU A 119 9.62 34.50 5.91
N ALA A 120 8.59 34.02 5.21
CA ALA A 120 7.21 34.06 5.69
C ALA A 120 7.01 33.22 6.95
N ALA A 121 7.65 32.04 7.05
CA ALA A 121 7.64 31.23 8.26
C ALA A 121 8.30 31.93 9.46
N HIS A 122 9.43 32.61 9.23
CA HIS A 122 10.09 33.43 10.25
C HIS A 122 9.22 34.60 10.72
N VAL A 123 8.58 35.33 9.79
CA VAL A 123 7.68 36.45 10.11
C VAL A 123 6.43 35.97 10.88
N ALA A 124 5.90 34.79 10.55
CA ALA A 124 4.76 34.20 11.26
C ALA A 124 5.13 33.65 12.65
N ASN A 125 6.33 33.09 12.82
CA ASN A 125 6.86 32.62 14.10
C ASN A 125 8.40 32.59 14.08
N PRO A 126 9.08 33.57 14.70
CA PRO A 126 10.54 33.63 14.73
C PRO A 126 11.24 32.42 15.35
N ASN A 127 10.55 31.69 16.23
CA ASN A 127 11.07 30.47 16.87
C ASN A 127 10.99 29.26 15.93
N LEU A 128 10.11 29.27 14.92
CA LEU A 128 9.93 28.16 13.98
C LEU A 128 11.11 28.05 13.00
N VAL A 129 11.61 29.19 12.49
CA VAL A 129 12.89 29.26 11.74
C VAL A 129 13.56 30.63 11.98
N PRO A 130 14.87 30.69 12.29
CA PRO A 130 15.60 31.96 12.36
C PRO A 130 15.83 32.62 10.99
N LEU A 131 15.80 33.96 10.93
CA LEU A 131 16.02 34.75 9.71
C LEU A 131 17.33 34.40 8.98
N ALA A 132 18.39 34.08 9.74
CA ALA A 132 19.70 33.70 9.22
C ALA A 132 19.71 32.41 8.37
N VAL A 133 18.59 31.68 8.29
CA VAL A 133 18.44 30.45 7.50
C VAL A 133 17.85 30.71 6.11
N VAL A 134 17.23 31.88 5.86
CA VAL A 134 16.56 32.21 4.58
C VAL A 134 17.50 32.06 3.38
N LEU A 135 18.67 32.71 3.43
CA LEU A 135 19.66 32.67 2.35
C LEU A 135 20.34 31.29 2.21
N PRO A 136 20.81 30.63 3.30
CA PRO A 136 21.29 29.25 3.24
C PRO A 136 20.27 28.27 2.65
N ALA A 137 18.97 28.38 2.98
CA ALA A 137 17.94 27.48 2.48
C ALA A 137 17.74 27.59 0.96
N ALA A 138 17.69 28.81 0.44
CA ALA A 138 17.59 29.07 -1.00
C ALA A 138 18.81 28.50 -1.76
N ILE A 139 20.03 28.83 -1.30
CA ILE A 139 21.27 28.34 -1.93
C ILE A 139 21.42 26.82 -1.79
N THR A 140 21.01 26.24 -0.65
CA THR A 140 20.97 24.78 -0.45
C THR A 140 20.10 24.12 -1.51
N LEU A 141 18.89 24.64 -1.75
CA LEU A 141 18.04 24.09 -2.81
C LEU A 141 18.71 24.22 -4.18
N PHE A 142 19.22 25.41 -4.52
CA PHE A 142 19.81 25.67 -5.84
C PHE A 142 20.98 24.72 -6.13
N ALA A 143 21.88 24.57 -5.17
CA ALA A 143 23.02 23.67 -5.25
C ALA A 143 22.58 22.20 -5.31
N PHE A 144 21.70 21.76 -4.41
CA PHE A 144 21.24 20.37 -4.31
C PHE A 144 20.50 19.90 -5.57
N GLN A 145 19.55 20.69 -6.06
CA GLN A 145 18.80 20.34 -7.28
C GLN A 145 19.70 20.31 -8.51
N THR A 146 20.67 21.22 -8.61
CA THR A 146 21.68 21.21 -9.69
C THR A 146 22.56 19.95 -9.60
N GLN A 147 22.96 19.55 -8.39
CA GLN A 147 23.78 18.35 -8.15
C GLN A 147 23.04 17.06 -8.55
N ASP A 148 21.80 16.85 -8.10
CA ASP A 148 21.02 15.67 -8.49
C ASP A 148 20.67 15.67 -9.99
N TYR A 149 20.53 16.84 -10.62
CA TYR A 149 20.37 16.94 -12.07
C TYR A 149 21.60 16.47 -12.84
N VAL A 150 22.78 17.06 -12.62
CA VAL A 150 24.01 16.70 -13.38
C VAL A 150 24.37 15.24 -13.19
N ARG A 151 24.12 14.70 -12.00
CA ARG A 151 24.24 13.29 -11.67
C ARG A 151 23.29 12.39 -12.46
N ARG A 152 22.01 12.75 -12.57
CA ARG A 152 21.03 11.99 -13.37
C ARG A 152 21.32 12.06 -14.87
N VAL A 153 21.86 13.18 -15.37
CA VAL A 153 22.37 13.28 -16.76
C VAL A 153 23.56 12.34 -16.97
N ALA A 154 24.50 12.25 -16.02
CA ALA A 154 25.60 11.31 -16.07
C ALA A 154 25.12 9.84 -16.12
N PHE A 155 24.14 9.45 -15.28
CA PHE A 155 23.51 8.13 -15.36
C PHE A 155 22.77 7.88 -16.68
N ALA A 156 22.02 8.86 -17.20
CA ALA A 156 21.32 8.73 -18.48
C ALA A 156 22.31 8.56 -19.66
N ASN A 157 23.46 9.21 -19.59
CA ASN A 157 24.57 9.08 -20.55
C ASN A 157 25.51 7.88 -20.25
N GLN A 158 25.08 6.95 -19.38
CA GLN A 158 25.79 5.72 -19.00
C GLN A 158 27.19 5.92 -18.37
N ARG A 159 27.42 7.04 -17.69
CA ARG A 159 28.67 7.39 -16.97
C ARG A 159 28.46 7.39 -15.45
N PRO A 160 28.32 6.21 -14.79
CA PRO A 160 28.13 6.13 -13.35
C PRO A 160 29.36 6.60 -12.56
N ASP A 161 30.55 6.55 -13.16
CA ASP A 161 31.81 7.09 -12.64
C ASP A 161 31.72 8.60 -12.35
N GLN A 162 31.12 9.36 -13.27
CA GLN A 162 30.88 10.80 -13.11
C GLN A 162 29.84 11.05 -11.99
N ALA A 163 28.75 10.28 -11.97
CA ALA A 163 27.72 10.40 -10.93
C ALA A 163 28.30 10.15 -9.52
N ILE A 164 29.09 9.10 -9.35
CA ILE A 164 29.77 8.74 -8.08
C ILE A 164 30.70 9.87 -7.62
N LEU A 165 31.43 10.54 -8.52
CA LEU A 165 32.29 11.67 -8.17
C LEU A 165 31.47 12.87 -7.66
N SER A 166 30.31 13.16 -8.27
CA SER A 166 29.41 14.21 -7.80
C SER A 166 28.84 13.90 -6.40
N ASP A 167 28.46 12.65 -6.15
CA ASP A 167 27.92 12.22 -4.85
C ASP A 167 28.98 12.10 -3.74
N ALA A 168 30.22 11.75 -4.10
CA ALA A 168 31.36 11.79 -3.17
C ALA A 168 31.66 13.23 -2.71
N LEU A 169 31.60 14.22 -3.61
CA LEU A 169 31.78 15.63 -3.27
C LEU A 169 30.59 16.18 -2.45
N SER A 170 29.37 15.79 -2.80
CA SER A 170 28.12 16.22 -2.15
C SER A 170 27.91 15.53 -0.79
N TYR A 171 27.48 14.27 -0.78
CA TYR A 171 27.13 13.53 0.43
C TYR A 171 28.37 13.11 1.25
N GLY A 172 29.48 12.78 0.58
CA GLY A 172 30.74 12.47 1.25
C GLY A 172 31.37 13.71 1.89
N GLY A 173 31.43 14.82 1.16
CA GLY A 173 31.85 16.12 1.69
C GLY A 173 31.00 16.58 2.88
N GLN A 174 29.67 16.46 2.78
CA GLN A 174 28.74 16.78 3.88
C GLN A 174 29.04 15.95 5.14
N LEU A 175 29.28 14.64 4.97
CA LEU A 175 29.61 13.75 6.08
C LEU A 175 30.95 14.12 6.73
N LEU A 176 31.96 14.51 5.94
CA LEU A 176 33.25 15.00 6.45
C LEU A 176 33.10 16.32 7.23
N CYS A 177 32.30 17.27 6.75
CA CYS A 177 32.00 18.51 7.48
C CYS A 177 31.31 18.23 8.83
N LEU A 178 30.35 17.30 8.87
CA LEU A 178 29.67 16.91 10.10
C LEU A 178 30.60 16.17 11.08
N LEU A 179 31.56 15.38 10.58
CA LEU A 179 32.59 14.73 11.40
C LEU A 179 33.61 15.75 11.95
N ALA A 180 34.01 16.75 11.15
CA ALA A 180 34.86 17.86 11.61
C ALA A 180 34.15 18.72 12.68
N ALA A 181 32.84 18.95 12.53
CA ALA A 181 32.00 19.59 13.54
C ALA A 181 31.90 18.77 14.84
N LEU A 182 31.73 17.43 14.75
CA LEU A 182 31.78 16.53 15.91
C LEU A 182 33.15 16.52 16.61
N ALA A 183 34.24 16.76 15.87
CA ALA A 183 35.59 16.91 16.39
C ALA A 183 35.89 18.31 16.96
N GLY A 184 34.91 19.23 16.97
CA GLY A 184 35.08 20.60 17.45
C GLY A 184 35.85 21.54 16.52
N LEU A 185 36.15 21.12 15.28
CA LEU A 185 36.92 21.90 14.30
C LEU A 185 36.08 22.94 13.57
N LEU A 186 34.74 22.87 13.66
CA LEU A 186 33.80 23.79 13.00
C LEU A 186 32.70 24.23 13.96
N PRO A 187 32.26 25.50 13.93
CA PRO A 187 31.18 25.99 14.77
C PRO A 187 29.84 25.37 14.38
N VAL A 188 29.06 24.95 15.38
CA VAL A 188 27.81 24.19 15.22
C VAL A 188 26.59 25.08 15.44
N SER A 189 25.83 25.31 14.37
CA SER A 189 24.48 25.89 14.44
C SER A 189 23.66 25.45 13.22
N LEU A 190 22.34 25.64 13.28
CA LEU A 190 21.45 25.43 12.13
C LEU A 190 21.95 26.12 10.86
N THR A 191 22.42 27.36 10.97
CA THR A 191 22.94 28.15 9.85
C THR A 191 24.25 27.57 9.30
N THR A 192 25.19 27.13 10.13
CA THR A 192 26.44 26.53 9.63
C THR A 192 26.18 25.16 9.00
N VAL A 193 25.29 24.35 9.57
CA VAL A 193 24.89 23.05 8.99
C VAL A 193 24.19 23.22 7.65
N MET A 194 23.31 24.21 7.47
CA MET A 194 22.73 24.53 6.17
C MET A 194 23.81 24.95 5.15
N TRP A 195 24.77 25.80 5.54
CA TRP A 195 25.89 26.15 4.67
C TRP A 195 26.79 24.96 4.29
N MET A 196 27.02 23.99 5.19
CA MET A 196 27.77 22.76 4.87
C MET A 196 27.09 21.98 3.73
N VAL A 197 25.76 21.79 3.80
CA VAL A 197 25.00 21.12 2.73
C VAL A 197 25.03 21.93 1.44
N ALA A 198 24.85 23.26 1.51
CA ALA A 198 24.90 24.14 0.36
C ALA A 198 26.25 24.10 -0.38
N VAL A 199 27.37 24.21 0.36
CA VAL A 199 28.73 24.24 -0.21
C VAL A 199 29.11 22.89 -0.81
N THR A 200 28.83 21.77 -0.12
CA THR A 200 29.19 20.43 -0.61
C THR A 200 28.34 20.03 -1.83
N SER A 201 27.04 20.34 -1.80
CA SER A 201 26.17 20.23 -2.99
C SER A 201 26.68 21.11 -4.14
N ALA A 202 27.15 22.33 -3.86
CA ALA A 202 27.66 23.24 -4.89
C ALA A 202 28.96 22.72 -5.51
N LEU A 203 29.87 22.12 -4.74
CA LEU A 203 31.06 21.45 -5.28
C LEU A 203 30.68 20.29 -6.21
N GLY A 204 29.76 19.42 -5.78
CA GLY A 204 29.25 18.32 -6.62
C GLY A 204 28.52 18.79 -7.87
N ALA A 205 27.82 19.93 -7.80
CA ALA A 205 27.15 20.58 -8.93
C ALA A 205 28.14 21.23 -9.91
N CYS A 206 29.08 22.06 -9.44
CA CYS A 206 30.06 22.77 -10.27
C CYS A 206 30.92 21.82 -11.11
N VAL A 207 31.39 20.72 -10.50
CA VAL A 207 32.16 19.69 -11.22
C VAL A 207 31.28 18.99 -12.26
N GLY A 208 30.00 18.72 -11.95
CA GLY A 208 29.09 18.06 -12.88
C GLY A 208 28.56 18.94 -14.03
N LEU A 209 28.48 20.25 -13.85
CA LEU A 209 28.13 21.21 -14.90
C LEU A 209 29.14 21.18 -16.07
N TRP A 210 30.39 20.77 -15.83
CA TRP A 210 31.40 20.61 -16.88
C TRP A 210 31.15 19.39 -17.80
N TRP A 211 30.35 18.40 -17.36
CA TRP A 211 30.03 17.22 -18.18
C TRP A 211 28.82 17.41 -19.10
N LEU A 212 28.06 18.49 -18.91
CA LEU A 212 26.86 18.74 -19.71
C LEU A 212 27.21 19.07 -21.17
N PRO A 213 26.43 18.56 -22.14
CA PRO A 213 26.65 18.85 -23.55
C PRO A 213 26.45 20.35 -23.83
N LYS A 214 27.23 20.89 -24.77
CA LYS A 214 27.23 22.33 -25.12
C LYS A 214 26.85 22.66 -26.58
N PRO A 215 26.02 21.89 -27.31
CA PRO A 215 25.52 22.35 -28.61
C PRO A 215 24.61 23.57 -28.41
N THR A 216 24.57 24.44 -29.42
CA THR A 216 23.61 25.53 -29.50
C THR A 216 22.20 24.99 -29.73
N SER A 217 21.19 25.76 -29.32
CA SER A 217 19.78 25.42 -29.48
C SER A 217 19.00 26.63 -29.99
N SER A 218 17.93 26.40 -30.75
CA SER A 218 17.05 27.46 -31.22
C SER A 218 15.90 27.70 -30.23
N PHE A 219 15.43 28.94 -30.14
CA PHE A 219 14.28 29.30 -29.28
C PHE A 219 13.02 28.48 -29.61
N ASN A 220 12.82 28.14 -30.88
CA ASN A 220 11.70 27.32 -31.33
C ASN A 220 11.82 25.86 -30.86
N ALA A 221 13.02 25.27 -30.90
CA ALA A 221 13.27 23.94 -30.36
C ALA A 221 13.06 23.91 -28.84
N PHE A 222 13.61 24.91 -28.11
CA PHE A 222 13.38 25.05 -26.67
C PHE A 222 11.89 25.18 -26.33
N LYS A 223 11.15 26.06 -27.02
CA LYS A 223 9.71 26.29 -26.77
C LYS A 223 8.86 25.04 -27.03
N SER A 224 9.14 24.31 -28.11
CA SER A 224 8.44 23.06 -28.45
C SER A 224 8.71 21.96 -27.42
N GLN A 225 9.99 21.77 -27.05
CA GLN A 225 10.41 20.79 -26.05
C GLN A 225 9.90 21.14 -24.64
N PHE A 226 9.80 22.43 -24.29
CA PHE A 226 9.21 22.89 -23.03
C PHE A 226 7.72 22.54 -22.95
N ALA A 227 6.94 22.78 -24.01
CA ALA A 227 5.51 22.45 -24.04
C ALA A 227 5.28 20.94 -23.82
N SER A 228 6.02 20.09 -24.53
CA SER A 228 5.94 18.62 -24.39
C SER A 228 6.33 18.13 -22.98
N GLN A 229 7.37 18.74 -22.37
CA GLN A 229 7.76 18.42 -20.99
C GLN A 229 6.72 18.87 -19.96
N PHE A 230 6.10 20.04 -20.16
CA PHE A 230 5.07 20.55 -19.27
C PHE A 230 3.81 19.68 -19.32
N GLU A 231 3.37 19.27 -20.52
CA GLU A 231 2.24 18.36 -20.73
C GLU A 231 2.46 16.99 -20.03
N PHE A 232 3.66 16.41 -20.17
CA PHE A 232 4.03 15.17 -19.47
C PHE A 232 4.11 15.37 -17.94
N GLY A 233 4.76 16.46 -17.51
CA GLY A 233 5.10 16.69 -16.11
C GLY A 233 3.92 17.13 -15.23
N TRP A 234 2.96 17.88 -15.78
CA TRP A 234 1.81 18.43 -15.04
C TRP A 234 0.96 17.38 -14.29
N PRO A 235 0.41 16.33 -14.93
CA PRO A 235 -0.38 15.31 -14.23
C PRO A 235 0.46 14.48 -13.24
N LEU A 236 1.74 14.29 -13.52
CA LEU A 236 2.67 13.62 -12.61
C LEU A 236 2.96 14.48 -11.37
N GLY A 237 3.17 15.78 -11.55
CA GLY A 237 3.41 16.76 -10.49
C GLY A 237 2.26 16.81 -9.48
N ILE A 238 1.01 16.88 -9.96
CA ILE A 238 -0.19 16.81 -9.10
C ILE A 238 -0.20 15.51 -8.28
N CYS A 239 0.13 14.38 -8.89
CA CYS A 239 0.16 13.08 -8.20
C CYS A 239 1.26 13.00 -7.12
N GLN A 240 2.47 13.48 -7.43
CA GLN A 240 3.61 13.44 -6.51
C GLN A 240 3.48 14.46 -5.37
N LEU A 241 2.97 15.66 -5.64
CA LEU A 241 2.68 16.67 -4.62
C LEU A 241 1.55 16.20 -3.69
N SER A 242 0.51 15.53 -4.21
CA SER A 242 -0.57 14.96 -3.39
C SER A 242 -0.07 13.87 -2.43
N GLN A 243 0.83 13.00 -2.90
CA GLN A 243 1.51 11.99 -2.07
C GLN A 243 2.43 12.63 -1.02
N TRP A 244 3.20 13.65 -1.41
CA TRP A 244 4.09 14.37 -0.50
C TRP A 244 3.28 15.06 0.61
N ALA A 245 2.19 15.75 0.27
CA ALA A 245 1.36 16.47 1.24
C ALA A 245 0.78 15.54 2.33
N GLY A 246 0.28 14.36 1.95
CA GLY A 246 -0.36 13.42 2.89
C GLY A 246 0.56 12.77 3.93
N VAL A 247 1.88 12.91 3.78
CA VAL A 247 2.86 12.37 4.73
C VAL A 247 3.83 13.44 5.21
N GLN A 248 4.51 14.12 4.29
CA GLN A 248 5.51 15.13 4.59
C GLN A 248 4.86 16.50 4.87
N GLY A 249 3.80 16.87 4.15
CA GLY A 249 3.02 18.08 4.43
C GLY A 249 2.40 18.07 5.84
N LEU A 250 1.90 16.92 6.29
CA LEU A 250 1.43 16.73 7.67
C LEU A 250 2.53 17.02 8.72
N LEU A 251 3.78 16.59 8.47
CA LEU A 251 4.91 16.89 9.34
C LEU A 251 5.28 18.38 9.32
N MET A 252 5.05 19.08 8.21
CA MET A 252 5.22 20.53 8.14
C MET A 252 4.17 21.25 8.99
N LEU A 253 2.91 20.82 8.95
CA LEU A 253 1.86 21.30 9.85
C LEU A 253 2.15 20.98 11.32
N ALA A 254 2.72 19.81 11.62
CA ALA A 254 3.17 19.47 12.97
C ALA A 254 4.24 20.46 13.47
N GLY A 255 5.18 20.88 12.63
CA GLY A 255 6.15 21.93 12.96
C GLY A 255 5.49 23.28 13.27
N VAL A 256 4.49 23.70 12.48
CA VAL A 256 3.75 24.96 12.71
C VAL A 256 2.96 24.93 14.04
N PHE A 257 2.23 23.85 14.31
CA PHE A 257 1.28 23.80 15.43
C PHE A 257 1.86 23.27 16.75
N LEU A 258 2.86 22.39 16.70
CA LEU A 258 3.50 21.78 17.88
C LEU A 258 4.91 22.35 18.14
N GLY A 259 5.41 23.22 17.24
CA GLY A 259 6.72 23.82 17.32
C GLY A 259 7.87 22.93 16.79
N PRO A 260 9.06 23.51 16.60
CA PRO A 260 10.22 22.82 16.06
C PRO A 260 10.65 21.63 16.91
N ALA A 261 10.68 21.75 18.25
CA ALA A 261 11.10 20.66 19.14
C ALA A 261 10.28 19.37 18.94
N ALA A 262 8.95 19.48 18.80
CA ALA A 262 8.09 18.33 18.52
C ALA A 262 8.38 17.71 17.15
N LEU A 263 8.59 18.53 16.11
CA LEU A 263 8.99 18.05 14.78
C LEU A 263 10.37 17.35 14.82
N GLY A 264 11.34 17.87 15.57
CA GLY A 264 12.64 17.24 15.77
C GLY A 264 12.53 15.87 16.47
N GLY A 265 11.68 15.78 17.48
CA GLY A 265 11.32 14.54 18.17
C GLY A 265 10.73 13.48 17.24
N ILE A 266 9.65 13.85 16.54
CA ILE A 266 9.00 13.03 15.51
C ILE A 266 10.02 12.56 14.46
N ARG A 267 10.90 13.46 13.98
CA ARG A 267 11.90 13.18 12.95
C ARG A 267 12.95 12.16 13.39
N VAL A 268 13.44 12.23 14.63
CA VAL A 268 14.38 11.21 15.16
C VAL A 268 13.70 9.84 15.26
N VAL A 269 12.47 9.77 15.74
CA VAL A 269 11.69 8.52 15.78
C VAL A 269 11.50 7.94 14.37
N MET A 270 11.17 8.77 13.39
CA MET A 270 11.05 8.33 11.99
C MET A 270 12.39 7.88 11.41
N HIS A 271 13.50 8.50 11.81
CA HIS A 271 14.83 8.17 11.32
C HIS A 271 15.37 6.84 11.86
N LEU A 272 14.98 6.41 13.07
CA LEU A 272 15.40 5.11 13.62
C LEU A 272 15.03 3.91 12.71
N ALA A 273 13.93 3.99 11.97
CA ALA A 273 13.50 2.97 11.01
C ALA A 273 13.87 3.27 9.55
N SER A 274 14.67 4.31 9.28
CA SER A 274 15.06 4.63 7.89
C SER A 274 15.88 3.53 7.17
N PRO A 275 16.63 2.62 7.83
CA PRO A 275 17.22 1.45 7.15
C PRO A 275 16.17 0.49 6.57
N ILE A 276 14.95 0.48 7.10
CA ILE A 276 13.83 -0.30 6.57
C ILE A 276 13.26 0.38 5.31
N ASN A 277 13.19 1.71 5.32
CA ASN A 277 12.77 2.48 4.14
C ASN A 277 13.70 2.27 2.94
N LEU A 278 15.01 2.06 3.15
CA LEU A 278 15.96 1.71 2.09
C LEU A 278 15.59 0.39 1.39
N ILE A 279 15.20 -0.63 2.16
CA ILE A 279 14.72 -1.92 1.61
C ILE A 279 13.46 -1.69 0.76
N THR A 280 12.48 -0.97 1.30
CA THR A 280 11.22 -0.67 0.61
C THR A 280 11.42 0.18 -0.65
N GLN A 281 12.35 1.12 -0.66
CA GLN A 281 12.72 1.87 -1.86
C GLN A 281 13.35 0.96 -2.93
N GLY A 282 14.27 0.08 -2.53
CA GLY A 282 14.85 -0.92 -3.44
C GLY A 282 13.78 -1.79 -4.12
N THR A 283 12.71 -2.16 -3.42
CA THR A 283 11.63 -2.97 -4.00
C THR A 283 10.76 -2.23 -5.01
N GLN A 284 10.68 -0.89 -4.95
CA GLN A 284 9.94 -0.09 -5.93
C GLN A 284 10.52 -0.21 -7.36
N ASN A 285 11.81 -0.54 -7.49
CA ASN A 285 12.53 -0.58 -8.76
C ASN A 285 12.46 -1.93 -9.49
N PHE A 286 12.20 -3.05 -8.81
CA PHE A 286 12.19 -4.39 -9.43
C PHE A 286 10.85 -5.14 -9.31
N VAL A 287 10.06 -4.90 -8.26
CA VAL A 287 8.82 -5.66 -8.04
C VAL A 287 7.78 -5.41 -9.14
N PRO A 288 7.53 -4.17 -9.61
CA PRO A 288 6.61 -3.94 -10.72
C PRO A 288 7.04 -4.62 -12.01
N THR A 289 8.35 -4.66 -12.31
CA THR A 289 8.90 -5.22 -13.55
C THR A 289 8.73 -6.74 -13.62
N GLU A 290 9.07 -7.47 -12.55
CA GLU A 290 8.83 -8.92 -12.50
C GLU A 290 7.33 -9.24 -12.40
N ALA A 291 6.53 -8.38 -11.77
CA ALA A 291 5.07 -8.51 -11.78
C ALA A 291 4.50 -8.36 -13.20
N SER A 292 4.97 -7.39 -14.01
CA SER A 292 4.58 -7.24 -15.43
C SER A 292 5.02 -8.44 -16.26
N ARG A 293 6.23 -8.97 -16.04
CA ARG A 293 6.72 -10.17 -16.72
C ARG A 293 5.86 -11.41 -16.39
N LEU A 294 5.48 -11.58 -15.13
CA LEU A 294 4.58 -12.66 -14.70
C LEU A 294 3.16 -12.48 -15.22
N LEU A 295 2.67 -11.23 -15.33
CA LEU A 295 1.39 -10.92 -15.95
C LEU A 295 1.35 -11.32 -17.44
N LEU A 296 2.40 -11.01 -18.19
CA LEU A 296 2.50 -11.32 -19.63
C LEU A 296 2.63 -12.84 -19.90
N HIS A 297 3.53 -13.54 -19.20
CA HIS A 297 3.81 -14.96 -19.48
C HIS A 297 2.94 -15.96 -18.71
N HIS A 298 2.35 -15.56 -17.57
CA HIS A 298 1.63 -16.46 -16.66
C HIS A 298 0.30 -15.88 -16.13
N GLY A 299 -0.14 -14.75 -16.70
CA GLY A 299 -1.43 -14.13 -16.41
C GLY A 299 -1.58 -13.46 -15.05
N TYR A 300 -2.75 -12.84 -14.85
CA TYR A 300 -3.12 -12.08 -13.64
C TYR A 300 -2.96 -12.88 -12.34
N ARG A 301 -3.17 -14.20 -12.39
CA ARG A 301 -3.12 -15.09 -11.22
C ARG A 301 -1.69 -15.29 -10.71
N ALA A 302 -0.72 -15.55 -11.60
CA ALA A 302 0.69 -15.66 -11.22
C ALA A 302 1.23 -14.33 -10.63
N MET A 303 0.94 -13.22 -11.31
CA MET A 303 1.26 -11.87 -10.83
C MET A 303 0.69 -11.61 -9.42
N ARG A 304 -0.61 -11.89 -9.21
CA ARG A 304 -1.26 -11.70 -7.90
C ARG A 304 -0.62 -12.56 -6.80
N THR A 305 -0.33 -13.83 -7.09
CA THR A 305 0.30 -14.76 -6.14
C THR A 305 1.72 -14.31 -5.79
N TYR A 306 2.50 -13.84 -6.77
CA TYR A 306 3.81 -13.23 -6.55
C TYR A 306 3.72 -12.00 -5.64
N LEU A 307 2.86 -11.03 -5.95
CA LEU A 307 2.70 -9.81 -5.16
C LEU A 307 2.19 -10.09 -3.74
N ALA A 308 1.26 -11.03 -3.55
CA ALA A 308 0.77 -11.42 -2.24
C ALA A 308 1.85 -12.09 -1.38
N ASN A 309 2.60 -13.04 -1.94
CA ASN A 309 3.71 -13.69 -1.25
C ASN A 309 4.84 -12.69 -0.92
N PHE A 310 5.17 -11.80 -1.85
CA PHE A 310 6.12 -10.71 -1.63
C PHE A 310 5.68 -9.79 -0.48
N GLY A 311 4.43 -9.33 -0.48
CA GLY A 311 3.88 -8.46 0.56
C GLY A 311 3.85 -9.12 1.95
N LEU A 312 3.55 -10.42 2.02
CA LEU A 312 3.59 -11.19 3.27
C LEU A 312 5.03 -11.37 3.79
N ILE A 313 5.99 -11.67 2.93
CA ILE A 313 7.40 -11.86 3.31
C ILE A 313 8.03 -10.53 3.75
N LEU A 314 7.81 -9.46 2.97
CA LEU A 314 8.29 -8.12 3.34
C LEU A 314 7.62 -7.65 4.64
N GLY A 315 6.29 -7.74 4.74
CA GLY A 315 5.53 -7.33 5.91
C GLY A 315 5.94 -8.08 7.19
N GLY A 316 6.11 -9.40 7.11
CA GLY A 316 6.53 -10.22 8.25
C GLY A 316 7.96 -9.93 8.72
N SER A 317 8.92 -9.83 7.79
CA SER A 317 10.31 -9.51 8.12
C SER A 317 10.48 -8.07 8.65
N MET A 318 9.73 -7.13 8.08
CA MET A 318 9.67 -5.73 8.48
C MET A 318 9.01 -5.56 9.86
N ALA A 319 7.92 -6.28 10.15
CA ALA A 319 7.29 -6.28 11.47
C ALA A 319 8.23 -6.86 12.55
N LEU A 320 9.00 -7.92 12.25
CA LEU A 320 9.98 -8.48 13.16
C LEU A 320 11.13 -7.49 13.46
N ALA A 321 11.64 -6.80 12.43
CA ALA A 321 12.66 -5.77 12.60
C ALA A 321 12.14 -4.58 13.44
N LEU A 322 10.91 -4.12 13.17
CA LEU A 322 10.27 -3.04 13.91
C LEU A 322 9.96 -3.42 15.36
N LEU A 323 9.60 -4.68 15.64
CA LEU A 323 9.45 -5.18 17.01
C LEU A 323 10.78 -5.07 17.79
N GLY A 324 11.91 -5.43 17.16
CA GLY A 324 13.24 -5.25 17.73
C GLY A 324 13.56 -3.77 18.03
N ILE A 325 13.29 -2.87 17.08
CA ILE A 325 13.48 -1.42 17.29
C ILE A 325 12.58 -0.91 18.42
N CYS A 326 11.31 -1.32 18.47
CA CYS A 326 10.37 -0.95 19.54
C CYS A 326 10.80 -1.42 20.93
N VAL A 327 11.45 -2.59 21.06
CA VAL A 327 11.97 -3.11 22.33
C VAL A 327 13.22 -2.33 22.78
N PHE A 328 14.13 -2.01 21.86
CA PHE A 328 15.40 -1.36 22.21
C PHE A 328 15.40 0.17 22.04
N LYS A 329 14.28 0.78 21.66
CA LYS A 329 14.15 2.20 21.26
C LYS A 329 14.84 3.18 22.19
N ASP A 330 14.67 3.07 23.51
CA ASP A 330 15.18 4.05 24.46
C ASP A 330 16.71 3.93 24.61
N GLY A 331 17.22 2.70 24.51
CA GLY A 331 18.64 2.40 24.43
C GLY A 331 19.28 2.70 23.06
N LEU A 332 18.49 2.88 22.01
CA LEU A 332 18.95 3.38 20.70
C LEU A 332 18.98 4.91 20.69
N ILE A 333 17.89 5.56 21.11
CA ILE A 333 17.76 7.02 21.21
C ILE A 333 18.88 7.61 22.08
N SER A 334 19.03 7.11 23.31
CA SER A 334 20.01 7.64 24.28
C SER A 334 21.47 7.49 23.84
N ARG A 335 21.81 6.46 23.05
CA ARG A 335 23.18 6.22 22.57
C ARG A 335 23.49 6.95 21.26
N LEU A 336 22.57 6.90 20.30
CA LEU A 336 22.77 7.43 18.94
C LEU A 336 22.53 8.95 18.89
N TYR A 337 21.52 9.45 19.61
CA TYR A 337 21.10 10.84 19.62
C TYR A 337 21.46 11.51 20.96
N SER A 338 20.47 11.93 21.74
CA SER A 338 20.60 12.51 23.08
C SER A 338 19.39 12.14 23.94
N GLN A 339 19.47 12.33 25.26
CA GLN A 339 18.36 12.01 26.17
C GLN A 339 17.11 12.89 25.95
N GLN A 340 17.25 14.08 25.35
CA GLN A 340 16.11 14.97 25.05
C GLN A 340 15.05 14.32 24.16
N TYR A 341 15.47 13.40 23.28
CA TYR A 341 14.58 12.70 22.36
C TYR A 341 13.78 11.55 23.01
N LEU A 342 14.10 11.15 24.25
CA LEU A 342 13.43 10.01 24.91
C LEU A 342 11.94 10.24 25.14
N ALA A 343 11.51 11.49 25.36
CA ALA A 343 10.09 11.84 25.50
C ALA A 343 9.25 11.36 24.30
N TYR A 344 9.81 11.43 23.08
CA TYR A 344 9.17 11.03 21.83
C TYR A 344 9.23 9.53 21.57
N GLY A 345 9.95 8.74 22.38
CA GLY A 345 10.09 7.29 22.19
C GLY A 345 8.75 6.54 22.12
N HIS A 346 7.70 7.06 22.75
CA HIS A 346 6.35 6.50 22.68
C HIS A 346 5.76 6.49 21.25
N LEU A 347 6.16 7.43 20.38
CA LEU A 347 5.71 7.51 18.99
C LEU A 347 6.21 6.34 18.12
N MET A 348 7.27 5.63 18.54
CA MET A 348 7.86 4.53 17.78
C MET A 348 6.87 3.38 17.52
N TYR A 349 5.93 3.15 18.45
CA TYR A 349 4.88 2.14 18.30
C TYR A 349 3.91 2.51 17.15
N TRP A 350 3.45 3.76 17.11
CA TRP A 350 2.58 4.25 16.04
C TRP A 350 3.30 4.32 14.70
N PHE A 351 4.57 4.75 14.67
CA PHE A 351 5.35 4.76 13.42
C PHE A 351 5.63 3.35 12.89
N SER A 352 5.83 2.38 13.78
CA SER A 352 5.92 0.96 13.40
C SER A 352 4.61 0.43 12.81
N ALA A 353 3.47 0.79 13.39
CA ALA A 353 2.16 0.44 12.85
C ALA A 353 1.94 1.08 11.45
N TYR A 354 2.28 2.36 11.28
CA TYR A 354 2.26 3.04 9.97
C TYR A 354 3.10 2.29 8.94
N LEU A 355 4.34 1.93 9.30
CA LEU A 355 5.26 1.23 8.41
C LEU A 355 4.71 -0.15 8.00
N VAL A 356 4.23 -0.97 8.94
CA VAL A 356 3.65 -2.29 8.62
C VAL A 356 2.41 -2.15 7.71
N VAL A 357 1.49 -1.22 8.01
CA VAL A 357 0.30 -0.98 7.16
C VAL A 357 0.68 -0.47 5.77
N SER A 358 1.78 0.30 5.65
CA SER A 358 2.28 0.81 4.37
C SER A 358 2.74 -0.30 3.41
N VAL A 359 3.10 -1.50 3.88
CA VAL A 359 3.52 -2.61 3.01
C VAL A 359 2.37 -3.10 2.14
N ALA A 360 1.15 -3.11 2.67
CA ALA A 360 -0.05 -3.38 1.88
C ALA A 360 -0.27 -2.28 0.82
N THR A 361 -0.09 -1.01 1.20
CA THR A 361 -0.21 0.14 0.29
C THR A 361 0.78 0.05 -0.87
N HIS A 362 2.04 -0.28 -0.60
CA HIS A 362 3.07 -0.50 -1.61
C HIS A 362 2.70 -1.67 -2.53
N THR A 363 2.29 -2.81 -1.97
CA THR A 363 1.93 -4.01 -2.74
C THR A 363 0.75 -3.76 -3.69
N LEU A 364 -0.28 -3.06 -3.21
CA LEU A 364 -1.43 -2.64 -4.04
C LEU A 364 -1.05 -1.58 -5.07
N THR A 365 -0.12 -0.68 -4.75
CA THR A 365 0.43 0.30 -5.71
C THR A 365 1.23 -0.40 -6.81
N TYR A 366 2.01 -1.44 -6.49
CA TYR A 366 2.71 -2.25 -7.50
C TYR A 366 1.71 -2.95 -8.42
N TYR A 367 0.67 -3.59 -7.88
CA TYR A 367 -0.41 -4.17 -8.69
C TYR A 367 -1.01 -3.13 -9.65
N LEU A 368 -1.44 -1.98 -9.14
CA LEU A 368 -2.10 -0.93 -9.94
C LEU A 368 -1.18 -0.32 -11.00
N ARG A 369 0.13 -0.20 -10.73
CA ARG A 369 1.12 0.24 -11.73
C ARG A 369 1.39 -0.82 -12.80
N THR A 370 1.47 -2.11 -12.43
CA THR A 370 1.68 -3.23 -13.36
C THR A 370 0.50 -3.42 -14.32
N ILE A 371 -0.73 -3.06 -13.92
CA ILE A 371 -1.91 -3.02 -14.81
C ILE A 371 -2.21 -1.62 -15.36
N GLU A 372 -1.23 -0.71 -15.31
CA GLU A 372 -1.23 0.66 -15.87
C GLU A 372 -2.33 1.62 -15.36
N GLN A 373 -3.09 1.24 -14.33
CA GLN A 373 -4.17 2.07 -13.79
C GLN A 373 -3.65 3.09 -12.77
N THR A 374 -3.06 4.17 -13.30
CA THR A 374 -2.48 5.29 -12.54
C THR A 374 -3.52 6.30 -12.03
N ARG A 375 -4.60 6.57 -12.79
CA ARG A 375 -5.64 7.55 -12.40
C ARG A 375 -6.26 7.30 -11.01
N PRO A 376 -6.58 6.06 -10.60
CA PRO A 376 -7.06 5.79 -9.24
C PRO A 376 -6.02 6.06 -8.13
N LEU A 377 -4.71 5.96 -8.43
CA LEU A 377 -3.65 6.27 -7.46
C LEU A 377 -3.67 7.75 -7.10
N ALA A 378 -3.77 8.64 -8.10
CA ALA A 378 -3.80 10.09 -7.88
C ALA A 378 -5.01 10.50 -7.00
N TRP A 379 -6.22 10.05 -7.37
CA TRP A 379 -7.44 10.38 -6.64
C TRP A 379 -7.47 9.83 -5.21
N ALA A 380 -6.96 8.62 -4.98
CA ALA A 380 -6.89 8.06 -3.64
C ALA A 380 -5.89 8.82 -2.75
N ASN A 381 -4.73 9.21 -3.28
CA ASN A 381 -3.77 10.02 -2.52
C ASN A 381 -4.33 11.40 -2.18
N PHE A 382 -5.00 12.08 -3.12
CA PHE A 382 -5.65 13.36 -2.83
C PHE A 382 -6.71 13.23 -1.73
N ALA A 383 -7.63 12.26 -1.85
CA ALA A 383 -8.69 12.04 -0.88
C ALA A 383 -8.15 11.64 0.51
N ALA A 384 -7.13 10.78 0.56
CA ALA A 384 -6.51 10.36 1.81
C ALA A 384 -5.74 11.50 2.48
N THR A 385 -5.04 12.36 1.73
CA THR A 385 -4.40 13.58 2.24
C THR A 385 -5.42 14.53 2.88
N VAL A 386 -6.53 14.83 2.21
CA VAL A 386 -7.58 15.71 2.75
C VAL A 386 -8.20 15.13 4.03
N ALA A 387 -8.53 13.84 4.04
CA ALA A 387 -9.06 13.16 5.23
C ALA A 387 -8.04 13.12 6.39
N THR A 388 -6.76 12.98 6.08
CA THR A 388 -5.65 12.97 7.05
C THR A 388 -5.47 14.33 7.71
N PHE A 389 -5.54 15.42 6.96
CA PHE A 389 -5.46 16.78 7.50
C PHE A 389 -6.70 17.11 8.35
N ALA A 390 -7.89 16.74 7.90
CA ALA A 390 -9.13 16.90 8.68
C ALA A 390 -9.09 16.11 10.01
N LEU A 391 -8.60 14.87 9.98
CA LEU A 391 -8.43 14.05 11.18
C LEU A 391 -7.38 14.64 12.13
N TYR A 392 -6.24 15.10 11.60
CA TYR A 392 -5.21 15.76 12.41
C TYR A 392 -5.74 17.03 13.09
N ALA A 393 -6.52 17.87 12.40
CA ALA A 393 -7.12 19.06 12.99
C ALA A 393 -8.03 18.75 14.20
N VAL A 394 -8.69 17.58 14.20
CA VAL A 394 -9.51 17.10 15.34
C VAL A 394 -8.65 16.48 16.44
N LEU A 395 -7.63 15.68 16.09
CA LEU A 395 -6.82 14.94 17.06
C LEU A 395 -5.67 15.75 17.69
N ALA A 396 -5.19 16.82 17.06
CA ALA A 396 -4.02 17.57 17.50
C ALA A 396 -4.17 18.16 18.91
N LYS A 397 -5.36 18.71 19.25
CA LYS A 397 -5.62 19.29 20.57
C LYS A 397 -5.60 18.25 21.72
N PRO A 398 -6.27 17.09 21.62
CA PRO A 398 -6.20 16.06 22.66
C PRO A 398 -4.95 15.16 22.65
N TYR A 399 -4.28 14.97 21.50
CA TYR A 399 -3.19 13.97 21.38
C TYR A 399 -1.84 14.52 20.85
N GLY A 400 -1.69 15.82 20.63
CA GLY A 400 -0.39 16.46 20.36
C GLY A 400 0.42 15.83 19.21
N ASP A 401 1.64 15.39 19.52
CA ASP A 401 2.56 14.69 18.60
C ASP A 401 2.08 13.28 18.23
N THR A 402 1.45 12.56 19.17
CA THR A 402 0.77 11.28 18.88
C THR A 402 -0.34 11.45 17.83
N ALA A 403 -1.04 12.59 17.78
CA ALA A 403 -2.04 12.88 16.75
C ALA A 403 -1.47 12.82 15.32
N VAL A 404 -0.22 13.26 15.14
CA VAL A 404 0.50 13.23 13.86
C VAL A 404 0.67 11.78 13.39
N MET A 405 1.14 10.91 14.28
CA MET A 405 1.37 9.50 13.96
C MET A 405 0.06 8.72 13.76
N MET A 406 -0.98 9.02 14.55
CA MET A 406 -2.33 8.46 14.34
C MET A 406 -2.89 8.84 12.96
N ALA A 407 -2.76 10.11 12.57
CA ALA A 407 -3.19 10.59 11.26
C ALA A 407 -2.40 9.91 10.11
N LEU A 408 -1.08 9.70 10.27
CA LEU A 408 -0.28 8.93 9.30
C LEU A 408 -0.77 7.47 9.15
N VAL A 409 -1.10 6.78 10.25
CA VAL A 409 -1.68 5.41 10.18
C VAL A 409 -3.01 5.43 9.46
N CYS A 410 -3.89 6.39 9.78
CA CYS A 410 -5.18 6.55 9.10
C CYS A 410 -5.04 6.84 7.60
N ASN A 411 -4.05 7.65 7.18
CA ASN A 411 -3.74 7.87 5.76
C ASN A 411 -3.51 6.54 5.03
N GLN A 412 -2.65 5.67 5.60
CA GLN A 412 -2.36 4.36 5.02
C GLN A 412 -3.57 3.43 5.02
N LEU A 413 -4.42 3.46 6.06
CA LEU A 413 -5.66 2.67 6.10
C LEU A 413 -6.67 3.13 5.04
N ILE A 414 -6.82 4.44 4.82
CA ILE A 414 -7.70 5.01 3.78
C ILE A 414 -7.18 4.62 2.39
N LEU A 415 -5.88 4.77 2.13
CA LEU A 415 -5.26 4.35 0.87
C LEU A 415 -5.48 2.85 0.60
N ASN A 416 -5.24 1.99 1.59
CA ASN A 416 -5.50 0.55 1.46
C ASN A 416 -6.98 0.26 1.17
N ALA A 417 -7.92 0.89 1.87
CA ALA A 417 -9.35 0.71 1.61
C ALA A 417 -9.73 1.14 0.18
N MET A 418 -9.23 2.29 -0.28
CA MET A 418 -9.48 2.79 -1.64
C MET A 418 -8.86 1.89 -2.70
N PHE A 419 -7.62 1.43 -2.52
CA PHE A 419 -6.96 0.52 -3.46
C PHE A 419 -7.59 -0.87 -3.49
N VAL A 420 -8.06 -1.40 -2.35
CA VAL A 420 -8.85 -2.65 -2.30
C VAL A 420 -10.19 -2.49 -3.02
N MET A 421 -10.88 -1.35 -2.88
CA MET A 421 -12.11 -1.07 -3.63
C MET A 421 -11.87 -0.97 -5.15
N VAL A 422 -10.77 -0.32 -5.56
CA VAL A 422 -10.37 -0.20 -6.98
C VAL A 422 -10.02 -1.58 -7.54
N PHE A 423 -9.16 -2.35 -6.84
CA PHE A 423 -8.82 -3.73 -7.15
C PHE A 423 -10.07 -4.60 -7.31
N ALA A 424 -11.02 -4.52 -6.37
CA ALA A 424 -12.25 -5.31 -6.41
C ALA A 424 -13.14 -4.92 -7.60
N ARG A 425 -13.25 -3.62 -7.94
CA ARG A 425 -13.98 -3.13 -9.13
C ARG A 425 -13.31 -3.59 -10.43
N GLN A 426 -11.99 -3.52 -10.53
CA GLN A 426 -11.22 -3.99 -11.68
C GLN A 426 -11.36 -5.51 -11.85
N ASN A 427 -11.16 -6.29 -10.79
CA ASN A 427 -11.27 -7.76 -10.86
C ASN A 427 -12.70 -8.19 -11.24
N ARG A 428 -13.75 -7.48 -10.79
CA ARG A 428 -15.13 -7.66 -11.30
C ARG A 428 -15.27 -7.32 -12.78
N LYS A 429 -14.68 -6.22 -13.27
CA LYS A 429 -14.68 -5.89 -14.71
C LYS A 429 -13.92 -6.93 -15.55
N HIS A 430 -12.78 -7.45 -15.07
CA HIS A 430 -12.04 -8.56 -15.67
C HIS A 430 -12.67 -9.95 -15.44
N LEU A 431 -13.83 -10.03 -14.78
CA LEU A 431 -14.69 -11.22 -14.79
C LEU A 431 -15.83 -11.00 -15.80
N ALA A 432 -16.52 -9.85 -15.74
CA ALA A 432 -17.63 -9.53 -16.63
C ALA A 432 -17.24 -9.39 -18.11
N ALA A 433 -16.09 -8.77 -18.42
CA ALA A 433 -15.57 -8.67 -19.79
C ALA A 433 -14.88 -9.96 -20.28
N TYR A 434 -14.71 -10.95 -19.39
CA TYR A 434 -14.34 -12.32 -19.76
C TYR A 434 -15.61 -13.01 -20.27
N ALA A 435 -16.60 -13.14 -19.38
CA ALA A 435 -17.88 -13.83 -19.54
C ALA A 435 -18.79 -13.37 -20.71
N ALA A 436 -18.36 -12.39 -21.52
CA ALA A 436 -19.04 -11.98 -22.74
C ALA A 436 -18.58 -12.75 -24.01
N ASN A 437 -17.46 -13.48 -23.96
CA ASN A 437 -16.67 -13.78 -25.18
C ASN A 437 -16.39 -15.26 -25.54
N LEU A 438 -16.85 -16.28 -24.79
CA LEU A 438 -16.51 -17.69 -25.11
C LEU A 438 -17.62 -18.72 -24.84
N GLY A 439 -17.56 -19.80 -25.62
CA GLY A 439 -18.49 -20.96 -25.58
C GLY A 439 -17.98 -22.16 -24.79
N ALA A 440 -18.72 -23.28 -24.88
CA ALA A 440 -18.70 -24.38 -23.91
C ALA A 440 -17.41 -25.24 -23.87
N GLY A 441 -17.05 -25.66 -22.65
CA GLY A 441 -15.90 -26.52 -22.33
C GLY A 441 -16.07 -27.23 -20.97
N GLN A 442 -14.95 -27.73 -20.40
CA GLN A 442 -14.89 -28.36 -19.07
C GLN A 442 -14.21 -27.45 -18.02
N PRO A 443 -14.79 -27.26 -16.82
CA PRO A 443 -14.40 -26.24 -15.83
C PRO A 443 -12.90 -26.03 -15.56
N LYS A 444 -12.34 -24.98 -16.20
CA LYS A 444 -10.98 -24.48 -15.96
C LYS A 444 -10.76 -23.81 -14.59
N GLU A 445 -11.78 -23.28 -13.93
CA GLU A 445 -11.75 -22.73 -12.56
C GLU A 445 -12.69 -23.52 -11.62
N GLY A 446 -12.40 -23.55 -10.31
CA GLY A 446 -13.32 -24.07 -9.29
C GLY A 446 -14.47 -23.11 -9.01
N VAL A 447 -15.40 -23.48 -8.12
CA VAL A 447 -16.59 -22.65 -7.77
C VAL A 447 -16.80 -22.61 -6.26
N VAL A 448 -17.11 -21.43 -5.72
CA VAL A 448 -17.57 -21.27 -4.33
C VAL A 448 -19.10 -21.13 -4.32
N VAL A 449 -19.79 -22.04 -3.63
CA VAL A 449 -21.26 -22.09 -3.54
C VAL A 449 -21.67 -21.96 -2.07
N ALA A 450 -22.71 -21.18 -1.77
CA ALA A 450 -23.31 -21.11 -0.44
C ALA A 450 -24.78 -21.54 -0.45
N PHE A 451 -25.16 -22.35 0.52
CA PHE A 451 -26.53 -22.82 0.72
C PHE A 451 -27.17 -22.12 1.92
N LEU A 452 -28.32 -21.50 1.67
CA LEU A 452 -29.14 -20.77 2.63
C LEU A 452 -30.56 -21.35 2.67
N GLY A 453 -31.23 -21.17 3.80
CA GLY A 453 -32.57 -21.70 4.07
C GLY A 453 -32.74 -22.02 5.56
N PRO A 454 -33.98 -22.04 6.07
CA PRO A 454 -34.27 -22.35 7.47
C PRO A 454 -33.90 -23.80 7.80
N ASP A 455 -33.73 -24.14 9.08
CA ASP A 455 -33.58 -25.54 9.47
C ASP A 455 -34.89 -26.31 9.15
N GLY A 456 -34.77 -27.54 8.63
CA GLY A 456 -35.91 -28.34 8.12
C GLY A 456 -36.03 -28.38 6.58
N CYS A 457 -35.43 -27.46 5.83
CA CYS A 457 -35.58 -27.40 4.35
C CYS A 457 -34.81 -28.48 3.53
N GLY A 458 -34.33 -29.56 4.14
CA GLY A 458 -33.60 -30.64 3.44
C GLY A 458 -32.16 -30.31 2.97
N LYS A 459 -31.67 -29.10 3.28
CA LYS A 459 -30.37 -28.56 2.84
C LYS A 459 -29.18 -29.52 2.88
N THR A 460 -28.98 -30.25 3.98
CA THR A 460 -27.82 -31.17 4.11
C THR A 460 -27.87 -32.29 3.07
N SER A 461 -29.06 -32.88 2.87
CA SER A 461 -29.29 -33.94 1.87
C SER A 461 -29.11 -33.42 0.44
N VAL A 462 -29.55 -32.18 0.15
CA VAL A 462 -29.29 -31.52 -1.14
C VAL A 462 -27.78 -31.29 -1.35
N ILE A 463 -27.05 -30.83 -0.32
CA ILE A 463 -25.59 -30.64 -0.38
C ILE A 463 -24.87 -31.97 -0.67
N GLU A 464 -25.28 -33.06 -0.01
CA GLU A 464 -24.69 -34.39 -0.20
C GLU A 464 -24.94 -34.94 -1.60
N ALA A 465 -26.18 -34.86 -2.12
CA ALA A 465 -26.52 -35.29 -3.47
C ALA A 465 -25.80 -34.46 -4.55
N VAL A 466 -25.74 -33.14 -4.39
CA VAL A 466 -24.98 -32.23 -5.28
C VAL A 466 -23.48 -32.54 -5.25
N GLY A 467 -22.93 -32.81 -4.06
CA GLY A 467 -21.53 -33.20 -3.89
C GLY A 467 -21.21 -34.49 -4.67
N GLN A 468 -21.99 -35.55 -4.45
CA GLN A 468 -21.82 -36.84 -5.14
C GLN A 468 -21.86 -36.68 -6.67
N ARG A 469 -22.82 -35.90 -7.20
CA ARG A 469 -22.96 -35.65 -8.64
C ARG A 469 -21.80 -34.86 -9.26
N LEU A 470 -21.13 -34.01 -8.50
CA LEU A 470 -20.03 -33.16 -8.98
C LEU A 470 -18.62 -33.73 -8.70
N THR A 471 -18.51 -34.93 -8.12
CA THR A 471 -17.24 -35.58 -7.73
C THR A 471 -16.28 -35.80 -8.92
N THR A 472 -16.79 -35.96 -10.13
CA THR A 472 -15.98 -36.13 -11.36
C THR A 472 -15.77 -34.83 -12.14
N THR A 473 -16.38 -33.72 -11.70
CA THR A 473 -16.32 -32.41 -12.39
C THR A 473 -15.22 -31.51 -11.83
N PHE A 474 -14.96 -31.59 -10.52
CA PHE A 474 -13.98 -30.76 -9.82
C PHE A 474 -12.85 -31.64 -9.25
N THR A 475 -11.66 -31.05 -9.04
CA THR A 475 -10.46 -31.78 -8.60
C THR A 475 -10.52 -32.25 -7.14
N ASP A 476 -11.26 -31.53 -6.29
CA ASP A 476 -11.47 -31.83 -4.87
C ASP A 476 -12.76 -31.13 -4.38
N GLN A 477 -13.25 -31.47 -3.19
CA GLN A 477 -14.42 -30.84 -2.57
C GLN A 477 -14.12 -30.41 -1.14
N HIS A 478 -14.54 -29.19 -0.78
CA HIS A 478 -14.28 -28.62 0.54
C HIS A 478 -15.53 -28.02 1.16
N TYR A 479 -15.92 -28.55 2.32
CA TYR A 479 -17.11 -28.13 3.06
C TYR A 479 -16.76 -27.21 4.23
N TYR A 480 -17.47 -26.10 4.34
CA TYR A 480 -17.38 -25.14 5.45
C TYR A 480 -18.77 -24.87 6.06
N HIS A 481 -18.93 -25.19 7.34
CA HIS A 481 -20.11 -24.75 8.08
C HIS A 481 -19.94 -23.32 8.59
N LEU A 482 -20.77 -22.41 8.06
CA LEU A 482 -20.83 -20.96 8.20
C LEU A 482 -19.59 -20.17 7.74
N ARG A 483 -18.39 -20.46 8.28
CA ARG A 483 -17.20 -19.59 8.15
C ARG A 483 -15.90 -20.38 7.94
N PRO A 484 -14.83 -19.76 7.39
CA PRO A 484 -13.59 -20.48 7.06
C PRO A 484 -12.73 -20.92 8.27
N ARG A 485 -12.94 -20.34 9.46
CA ARG A 485 -12.22 -20.68 10.72
C ARG A 485 -10.69 -20.55 10.60
N MET A 486 -10.20 -19.40 10.14
CA MET A 486 -8.78 -19.04 10.26
C MET A 486 -8.45 -18.56 11.67
N LEU A 487 -9.34 -17.74 12.24
CA LEU A 487 -9.27 -17.31 13.63
C LEU A 487 -9.86 -18.41 14.51
N ASN A 488 -9.01 -19.38 14.87
CA ASN A 488 -9.36 -20.46 15.79
C ASN A 488 -9.37 -19.97 17.25
N TYR A 489 -10.47 -19.34 17.66
CA TYR A 489 -10.82 -19.31 19.09
C TYR A 489 -11.12 -20.73 19.56
N ASN A 490 -10.36 -21.23 20.53
CA ASN A 490 -10.33 -22.64 20.90
C ASN A 490 -11.65 -23.08 21.58
N SER A 491 -12.57 -23.67 20.82
CA SER A 491 -13.90 -24.08 21.31
C SER A 491 -13.89 -25.34 22.19
N LYS A 492 -12.75 -25.70 22.81
CA LYS A 492 -12.71 -26.75 23.85
C LYS A 492 -13.56 -26.41 25.08
N VAL A 493 -13.81 -25.13 25.34
CA VAL A 493 -14.79 -24.67 26.35
C VAL A 493 -16.24 -24.95 25.91
N GLY A 494 -16.51 -25.04 24.61
CA GLY A 494 -17.85 -25.27 24.06
C GLY A 494 -18.24 -26.76 23.94
N ALA A 495 -17.33 -27.69 24.21
CA ALA A 495 -17.61 -29.14 24.20
C ALA A 495 -18.05 -29.67 25.58
N LEU A 496 -18.14 -28.80 26.59
CA LEU A 496 -18.48 -29.14 27.99
C LEU A 496 -19.86 -28.63 28.43
N SER A 497 -20.66 -28.12 27.50
CA SER A 497 -22.06 -27.72 27.73
C SER A 497 -22.94 -28.27 26.63
N GLY A 498 -24.00 -29.01 27.00
CA GLY A 498 -25.05 -29.39 26.06
C GLY A 498 -25.67 -28.13 25.45
N TYR A 499 -25.51 -27.94 24.14
CA TYR A 499 -25.93 -26.74 23.43
C TYR A 499 -27.35 -26.86 22.85
N ASP A 500 -28.27 -27.40 23.65
CA ASP A 500 -29.67 -27.49 23.28
C ASP A 500 -30.29 -26.10 23.14
N GLN A 501 -30.92 -25.86 21.99
CA GLN A 501 -31.77 -24.70 21.69
C GLN A 501 -31.05 -23.33 21.75
N PRO A 502 -30.19 -22.98 20.76
CA PRO A 502 -29.43 -21.73 20.73
C PRO A 502 -30.27 -20.45 20.73
N HIS A 503 -31.55 -20.53 20.35
CA HIS A 503 -32.49 -19.40 20.31
C HIS A 503 -32.96 -18.92 21.69
N LYS A 504 -32.76 -19.70 22.77
CA LYS A 504 -33.21 -19.36 24.13
C LYS A 504 -32.26 -18.43 24.92
N GLN A 505 -31.20 -17.91 24.30
CA GLN A 505 -30.18 -17.10 25.00
C GLN A 505 -30.36 -15.60 24.77
N PRO A 506 -30.26 -14.74 25.82
CA PRO A 506 -30.48 -13.30 25.68
C PRO A 506 -29.46 -12.62 24.75
N PRO A 507 -29.82 -11.56 24.02
CA PRO A 507 -28.89 -10.84 23.14
C PRO A 507 -27.69 -10.28 23.92
N ARG A 508 -26.56 -10.08 23.24
CA ARG A 508 -25.36 -9.47 23.84
C ARG A 508 -25.50 -7.94 23.89
N GLY A 509 -24.65 -7.24 24.66
CA GLY A 509 -24.60 -5.78 24.62
C GLY A 509 -24.03 -5.25 23.29
N THR A 510 -24.43 -4.03 22.89
CA THR A 510 -24.17 -3.42 21.58
C THR A 510 -22.70 -3.46 21.14
N LEU A 511 -21.77 -3.13 22.05
CA LEU A 511 -20.33 -3.16 21.79
C LEU A 511 -19.81 -4.59 21.57
N VAL A 512 -20.29 -5.57 22.35
CA VAL A 512 -19.91 -6.98 22.20
C VAL A 512 -20.49 -7.57 20.90
N SER A 513 -21.69 -7.14 20.51
CA SER A 513 -22.29 -7.47 19.21
C SER A 513 -21.47 -6.91 18.05
N LEU A 514 -20.99 -5.66 18.15
CA LEU A 514 -20.12 -5.03 17.13
C LEU A 514 -18.75 -5.73 17.04
N VAL A 515 -18.08 -5.99 18.16
CA VAL A 515 -16.80 -6.72 18.18
C VAL A 515 -16.95 -8.13 17.61
N LYS A 516 -18.05 -8.83 17.93
CA LYS A 516 -18.37 -10.14 17.33
C LYS A 516 -18.56 -10.02 15.81
N LEU A 517 -19.28 -9.01 15.32
CA LEU A 517 -19.51 -8.82 13.90
C LEU A 517 -18.20 -8.51 13.14
N LEU A 518 -17.36 -7.63 13.69
CA LEU A 518 -16.04 -7.31 13.12
C LEU A 518 -15.09 -8.52 13.12
N TYR A 519 -15.11 -9.35 14.17
CA TYR A 519 -14.40 -10.64 14.20
C TYR A 519 -14.84 -11.56 13.06
N PHE A 520 -16.14 -11.66 12.81
CA PHE A 520 -16.67 -12.48 11.71
C PHE A 520 -16.23 -11.94 10.35
N VAL A 521 -16.30 -10.62 10.13
CA VAL A 521 -15.77 -9.99 8.89
C VAL A 521 -14.29 -10.31 8.70
N LEU A 522 -13.48 -10.26 9.77
CA LEU A 522 -12.05 -10.56 9.73
C LEU A 522 -11.76 -12.05 9.44
N ASP A 523 -12.49 -12.98 10.05
CA ASP A 523 -12.35 -14.43 9.79
C ASP A 523 -12.78 -14.79 8.36
N TYR A 524 -13.89 -14.22 7.87
CA TYR A 524 -14.29 -14.36 6.47
C TYR A 524 -13.25 -13.77 5.54
N TYR A 525 -12.77 -12.55 5.77
CA TYR A 525 -11.80 -11.91 4.87
C TYR A 525 -10.49 -12.72 4.81
N LEU A 526 -9.83 -12.93 5.95
CA LEU A 526 -8.58 -13.69 6.01
C LEU A 526 -8.77 -15.12 5.48
N GLY A 527 -9.86 -15.80 5.85
CA GLY A 527 -10.15 -17.17 5.41
C GLY A 527 -10.50 -17.29 3.93
N TYR A 528 -11.17 -16.30 3.35
CA TYR A 528 -11.44 -16.30 1.91
C TYR A 528 -10.14 -16.14 1.12
N TRP A 529 -9.24 -15.25 1.56
CA TRP A 529 -7.94 -15.04 0.90
C TRP A 529 -6.94 -16.18 1.12
N LEU A 530 -6.94 -16.83 2.29
CA LEU A 530 -5.89 -17.79 2.69
C LEU A 530 -6.31 -19.27 2.62
N ARG A 531 -7.60 -19.58 2.43
CA ARG A 531 -8.08 -20.96 2.19
C ARG A 531 -8.99 -21.06 0.96
N VAL A 532 -10.12 -20.33 0.96
CA VAL A 532 -11.17 -20.48 -0.08
C VAL A 532 -10.65 -20.16 -1.48
N LEU A 533 -9.89 -19.07 -1.64
CA LEU A 533 -9.30 -18.73 -2.93
C LEU A 533 -8.28 -19.78 -3.39
N PRO A 534 -7.25 -20.17 -2.61
CA PRO A 534 -6.36 -21.29 -2.96
C PRO A 534 -7.06 -22.59 -3.36
N GLN A 535 -8.23 -22.88 -2.76
CA GLN A 535 -9.05 -24.04 -3.08
C GLN A 535 -9.82 -23.88 -4.40
N LYS A 536 -10.49 -22.74 -4.62
CA LYS A 536 -11.11 -22.40 -5.92
C LYS A 536 -10.06 -22.43 -7.05
N ASP A 537 -8.88 -21.90 -6.75
CA ASP A 537 -7.69 -21.87 -7.60
C ASP A 537 -7.19 -23.28 -7.98
N ALA A 538 -7.43 -24.31 -7.15
CA ALA A 538 -7.07 -25.71 -7.40
C ALA A 538 -8.11 -26.47 -8.25
N ARG A 539 -9.15 -25.78 -8.75
CA ARG A 539 -10.35 -26.36 -9.38
C ARG A 539 -11.19 -27.22 -8.42
N SER A 540 -11.17 -26.89 -7.13
CA SER A 540 -12.06 -27.53 -6.15
C SER A 540 -13.45 -26.88 -6.14
N LEU A 541 -14.46 -27.67 -5.78
CA LEU A 541 -15.77 -27.15 -5.37
C LEU A 541 -15.71 -26.77 -3.88
N VAL A 542 -16.05 -25.53 -3.53
CA VAL A 542 -16.09 -25.07 -2.14
C VAL A 542 -17.53 -24.80 -1.72
N ILE A 543 -18.05 -25.61 -0.81
CA ILE A 543 -19.44 -25.56 -0.34
C ILE A 543 -19.49 -24.89 1.04
N PHE A 544 -20.33 -23.86 1.17
CA PHE A 544 -20.69 -23.24 2.45
C PHE A 544 -22.11 -23.63 2.85
N ASP A 545 -22.26 -24.42 3.92
CA ASP A 545 -23.55 -24.56 4.62
C ASP A 545 -23.71 -23.38 5.58
N ARG A 546 -24.70 -22.52 5.32
CA ARG A 546 -24.84 -21.16 5.88
C ARG A 546 -23.70 -20.23 5.44
N TYR A 547 -24.01 -18.96 5.27
CA TYR A 547 -23.05 -17.92 4.93
C TYR A 547 -23.40 -16.61 5.61
N VAL A 548 -22.63 -15.54 5.39
CA VAL A 548 -22.75 -14.30 6.16
C VAL A 548 -24.14 -13.63 6.16
N HIS A 549 -24.95 -13.86 5.13
CA HIS A 549 -26.33 -13.35 5.04
C HIS A 549 -27.27 -13.95 6.10
N ASP A 550 -26.92 -15.13 6.62
CA ASP A 550 -27.63 -15.80 7.72
C ASP A 550 -27.67 -14.94 9.00
N LEU A 551 -26.67 -14.07 9.20
CA LEU A 551 -26.61 -13.11 10.30
C LEU A 551 -27.58 -11.91 10.15
N LEU A 552 -28.23 -11.75 8.99
CA LEU A 552 -29.34 -10.80 8.78
C LEU A 552 -30.70 -11.46 9.00
N VAL A 553 -30.82 -12.76 8.70
CA VAL A 553 -32.07 -13.51 8.78
C VAL A 553 -32.34 -13.97 10.22
N ASP A 554 -31.32 -14.48 10.91
CA ASP A 554 -31.40 -15.09 12.24
C ASP A 554 -30.47 -14.38 13.24
N THR A 555 -30.77 -13.10 13.50
CA THR A 555 -30.01 -12.28 14.48
C THR A 555 -30.02 -12.86 15.90
N ALA A 556 -31.06 -13.63 16.24
CA ALA A 556 -31.27 -14.28 17.54
C ALA A 556 -30.24 -15.38 17.81
N ARG A 557 -30.04 -16.35 16.91
CA ARG A 557 -29.02 -17.40 17.02
C ARG A 557 -27.60 -16.84 17.12
N PHE A 558 -27.35 -15.70 16.47
CA PHE A 558 -26.08 -14.99 16.60
C PHE A 558 -26.01 -14.03 17.80
N ARG A 559 -27.09 -13.87 18.57
CA ARG A 559 -27.22 -13.00 19.76
C ARG A 559 -26.77 -11.56 19.50
N LEU A 560 -27.08 -11.02 18.31
CA LEU A 560 -26.67 -9.68 17.87
C LEU A 560 -27.72 -8.62 18.25
N SER A 561 -27.24 -7.50 18.78
CA SER A 561 -28.04 -6.38 19.29
C SER A 561 -27.76 -5.07 18.51
N LEU A 562 -27.70 -5.15 17.19
CA LEU A 562 -27.32 -4.03 16.32
C LEU A 562 -28.49 -3.68 15.39
N PRO A 563 -28.69 -2.38 15.05
CA PRO A 563 -29.65 -1.99 14.01
C PRO A 563 -29.33 -2.70 12.70
N GLU A 564 -30.37 -3.22 12.02
CA GLU A 564 -30.19 -4.07 10.84
C GLU A 564 -29.39 -3.38 9.73
N GLY A 565 -29.58 -2.08 9.53
CA GLY A 565 -28.78 -1.26 8.60
C GLY A 565 -27.28 -1.21 8.92
N VAL A 566 -26.89 -1.28 10.20
CA VAL A 566 -25.47 -1.35 10.61
C VAL A 566 -24.88 -2.72 10.28
N ILE A 567 -25.63 -3.80 10.53
CA ILE A 567 -25.24 -5.15 10.13
C ILE A 567 -25.11 -5.22 8.60
N ARG A 568 -26.15 -4.81 7.87
CA ARG A 568 -26.23 -4.79 6.40
C ARG A 568 -25.15 -3.91 5.76
N ALA A 569 -24.69 -2.85 6.44
CA ALA A 569 -23.55 -2.04 5.99
C ALA A 569 -22.21 -2.76 6.18
N ILE A 570 -21.94 -3.28 7.39
CA ILE A 570 -20.68 -3.96 7.73
C ILE A 570 -20.49 -5.24 6.90
N LEU A 571 -21.55 -6.00 6.65
CA LEU A 571 -21.48 -7.24 5.85
C LEU A 571 -21.16 -7.01 4.37
N ARG A 572 -21.25 -5.77 3.85
CA ARG A 572 -20.78 -5.43 2.48
C ARG A 572 -19.25 -5.59 2.32
N LEU A 573 -18.51 -5.69 3.41
CA LEU A 573 -17.06 -5.91 3.42
C LEU A 573 -16.66 -7.38 3.22
N VAL A 574 -17.60 -8.32 3.40
CA VAL A 574 -17.33 -9.75 3.31
C VAL A 574 -17.33 -10.21 1.84
N PRO A 575 -16.33 -11.02 1.40
CA PRO A 575 -16.35 -11.62 0.07
C PRO A 575 -17.64 -12.40 -0.18
N LEU A 576 -18.21 -12.24 -1.38
CA LEU A 576 -19.36 -13.03 -1.81
C LEU A 576 -18.89 -14.29 -2.54
N PRO A 577 -19.57 -15.43 -2.38
CA PRO A 577 -19.32 -16.63 -3.17
C PRO A 577 -19.68 -16.42 -4.65
N ASP A 578 -19.44 -17.44 -5.46
CA ASP A 578 -19.80 -17.44 -6.87
C ASP A 578 -21.32 -17.59 -7.05
N LEU A 579 -21.94 -18.58 -6.39
CA LEU A 579 -23.39 -18.78 -6.33
C LEU A 579 -23.90 -18.82 -4.88
N ILE A 580 -25.11 -18.33 -4.65
CA ILE A 580 -25.89 -18.51 -3.42
C ILE A 580 -27.21 -19.19 -3.79
N VAL A 581 -27.40 -20.41 -3.31
CA VAL A 581 -28.66 -21.16 -3.41
C VAL A 581 -29.48 -20.87 -2.15
N VAL A 582 -30.71 -20.39 -2.34
CA VAL A 582 -31.73 -20.27 -1.31
C VAL A 582 -32.73 -21.39 -1.52
N LEU A 583 -32.85 -22.30 -0.57
CA LEU A 583 -33.89 -23.35 -0.61
C LEU A 583 -35.20 -22.76 -0.08
N ASP A 584 -36.19 -22.67 -0.97
CA ASP A 584 -37.50 -22.06 -0.72
C ASP A 584 -38.60 -23.13 -0.59
N GLY A 585 -39.74 -22.77 0.02
CA GLY A 585 -40.86 -23.67 0.24
C GLY A 585 -41.97 -23.07 1.10
N SER A 586 -42.85 -23.91 1.63
CA SER A 586 -43.91 -23.51 2.57
C SER A 586 -43.48 -23.73 4.02
N ALA A 587 -43.91 -22.84 4.91
CA ALA A 587 -43.57 -22.91 6.34
C ALA A 587 -44.10 -24.19 6.99
N GLN A 588 -45.33 -24.61 6.64
CA GLN A 588 -45.93 -25.86 7.10
C GLN A 588 -45.04 -27.06 6.76
N CYS A 589 -44.66 -27.23 5.48
CA CYS A 589 -43.83 -28.37 5.06
C CYS A 589 -42.47 -28.44 5.77
N PHE A 590 -41.82 -27.30 6.02
CA PHE A 590 -40.56 -27.25 6.76
C PHE A 590 -40.74 -27.50 8.27
N HIS A 591 -41.83 -27.03 8.87
CA HIS A 591 -42.18 -27.27 10.27
C HIS A 591 -42.53 -28.74 10.53
N ASP A 592 -43.32 -29.35 9.63
CA ASP A 592 -43.69 -30.78 9.67
C ASP A 592 -42.45 -31.68 9.52
N ARG A 593 -41.47 -31.27 8.69
CA ARG A 593 -40.16 -31.93 8.59
C ARG A 593 -39.30 -31.74 9.84
N LYS A 594 -39.39 -30.60 10.55
CA LYS A 594 -38.58 -30.31 11.75
C LYS A 594 -39.17 -29.22 12.65
N GLN A 595 -39.78 -29.60 13.77
CA GLN A 595 -40.45 -28.70 14.73
C GLN A 595 -39.48 -27.95 15.68
N GLU A 596 -38.49 -27.23 15.12
CA GLU A 596 -37.52 -26.44 15.91
C GLU A 596 -37.91 -24.96 16.11
N LEU A 597 -38.83 -24.44 15.29
CA LEU A 597 -39.27 -23.04 15.29
C LEU A 597 -40.80 -22.95 15.12
N SER A 598 -41.41 -21.88 15.62
CA SER A 598 -42.82 -21.57 15.38
C SER A 598 -43.06 -21.20 13.91
N LEU A 599 -44.27 -21.46 13.41
CA LEU A 599 -44.66 -21.16 12.02
C LEU A 599 -44.43 -19.69 11.65
N GLU A 600 -44.81 -18.75 12.52
CA GLU A 600 -44.61 -17.29 12.31
C GLU A 600 -43.15 -16.90 12.10
N GLU A 601 -42.23 -17.44 12.91
CA GLU A 601 -40.79 -17.19 12.79
C GLU A 601 -40.23 -17.84 11.52
N LEU A 602 -40.75 -19.01 11.13
CA LEU A 602 -40.36 -19.69 9.91
C LEU A 602 -40.84 -18.94 8.66
N GLU A 603 -42.07 -18.42 8.65
CA GLU A 603 -42.61 -17.53 7.61
C GLU A 603 -41.82 -16.22 7.51
N ARG A 604 -41.41 -15.65 8.65
CA ARG A 604 -40.50 -14.49 8.68
C ARG A 604 -39.15 -14.82 8.05
N GLN A 605 -38.52 -15.94 8.40
CA GLN A 605 -37.24 -16.35 7.84
C GLN A 605 -37.33 -16.63 6.33
N ILE A 606 -38.35 -17.36 5.87
CA ILE A 606 -38.62 -17.60 4.45
C ILE A 606 -38.80 -16.27 3.70
N SER A 607 -39.58 -15.33 4.26
CA SER A 607 -39.77 -14.00 3.68
C SER A 607 -38.47 -13.19 3.61
N CYS A 608 -37.61 -13.26 4.63
CA CYS A 608 -36.28 -12.66 4.60
C CYS A 608 -35.36 -13.30 3.54
N TYR A 609 -35.37 -14.63 3.38
CA TYR A 609 -34.59 -15.32 2.34
C TYR A 609 -35.11 -15.01 0.92
N ARG A 610 -36.43 -14.95 0.71
CA ARG A 610 -37.04 -14.50 -0.56
C ARG A 610 -36.65 -13.06 -0.92
N ASN A 611 -36.64 -12.17 0.07
CA ASN A 611 -36.18 -10.79 -0.13
C ASN A 611 -34.67 -10.70 -0.43
N LEU A 612 -33.84 -11.58 0.16
CA LEU A 612 -32.41 -11.69 -0.18
C LEU A 612 -32.19 -12.13 -1.65
N ALA A 613 -33.03 -13.03 -2.16
CA ALA A 613 -33.01 -13.42 -3.58
C ALA A 613 -33.45 -12.26 -4.51
N ARG A 614 -34.41 -11.44 -4.07
CA ARG A 614 -34.92 -10.28 -4.84
C ARG A 614 -33.98 -9.06 -4.87
N ASP A 615 -33.01 -8.93 -3.95
CA ASP A 615 -32.12 -7.75 -3.83
C ASP A 615 -31.01 -7.63 -4.92
N GLY A 616 -31.31 -8.06 -6.15
CA GLY A 616 -30.75 -7.51 -7.40
C GLY A 616 -29.30 -7.82 -7.76
N ARG A 617 -28.62 -8.79 -7.11
CA ARG A 617 -27.17 -9.03 -7.32
C ARG A 617 -26.78 -10.12 -8.32
N GLY A 618 -27.74 -10.78 -8.99
CA GLY A 618 -27.47 -11.78 -10.05
C GLY A 618 -26.64 -12.98 -9.59
N LYS A 619 -26.64 -13.28 -8.28
CA LYS A 619 -25.81 -14.30 -7.61
C LYS A 619 -26.58 -15.09 -6.55
N VAL A 620 -27.86 -14.78 -6.35
CA VAL A 620 -28.74 -15.45 -5.40
C VAL A 620 -29.89 -16.03 -6.20
N VAL A 621 -30.10 -17.33 -6.10
CA VAL A 621 -31.16 -18.06 -6.80
C VAL A 621 -32.01 -18.77 -5.76
N ALA A 622 -33.32 -18.58 -5.82
CA ALA A 622 -34.26 -19.37 -5.06
C ALA A 622 -34.57 -20.65 -5.85
N VAL A 623 -34.50 -21.80 -5.18
CA VAL A 623 -34.77 -23.13 -5.74
C VAL A 623 -35.79 -23.82 -4.85
N ASP A 624 -36.77 -24.50 -5.43
CA ASP A 624 -37.83 -25.17 -4.68
C ASP A 624 -37.30 -26.43 -3.96
N ALA A 625 -37.63 -26.56 -2.67
CA ALA A 625 -37.31 -27.70 -1.81
C ALA A 625 -38.56 -28.47 -1.34
N LEU A 626 -39.73 -28.22 -1.95
CA LEU A 626 -40.96 -29.00 -1.75
C LEU A 626 -40.94 -30.35 -2.47
N GLY A 627 -40.29 -30.43 -3.64
CA GLY A 627 -40.15 -31.63 -4.47
C GLY A 627 -39.21 -32.70 -3.88
N GLN A 628 -38.79 -33.68 -4.70
CA GLN A 628 -37.83 -34.68 -4.26
C GLN A 628 -36.42 -34.08 -4.19
N VAL A 629 -35.64 -34.48 -3.17
CA VAL A 629 -34.25 -34.03 -2.98
C VAL A 629 -33.39 -34.22 -4.24
N GLU A 630 -33.64 -35.30 -4.97
CA GLU A 630 -32.90 -35.69 -6.17
C GLU A 630 -33.20 -34.77 -7.38
N GLU A 631 -34.37 -34.13 -7.41
CA GLU A 631 -34.80 -33.12 -8.40
C GLU A 631 -34.24 -31.73 -8.05
N THR A 632 -34.42 -31.29 -6.80
CA THR A 632 -33.83 -30.04 -6.26
C THR A 632 -32.30 -30.04 -6.44
N ALA A 633 -31.65 -31.17 -6.14
CA ALA A 633 -30.22 -31.33 -6.38
C ALA A 633 -29.84 -31.34 -7.86
N GLN A 634 -30.77 -31.61 -8.78
CA GLN A 634 -30.51 -31.67 -10.23
C GLN A 634 -30.46 -30.25 -10.80
N GLU A 635 -31.45 -29.43 -10.43
CA GLU A 635 -31.47 -27.99 -10.71
C GLU A 635 -30.24 -27.30 -10.11
N VAL A 636 -29.92 -27.57 -8.84
CA VAL A 636 -28.72 -27.00 -8.19
C VAL A 636 -27.43 -27.45 -8.88
N THR A 637 -27.30 -28.72 -9.28
CA THR A 637 -26.12 -29.17 -10.05
C THR A 637 -26.02 -28.41 -11.38
N ALA A 638 -27.13 -28.21 -12.11
CA ALA A 638 -27.13 -27.42 -13.34
C ALA A 638 -26.75 -25.95 -13.11
N LEU A 639 -27.25 -25.31 -12.04
CA LEU A 639 -26.88 -23.95 -11.65
C LEU A 639 -25.39 -23.81 -11.29
N ILE A 640 -24.81 -24.82 -10.62
CA ILE A 640 -23.37 -24.84 -10.28
C ILE A 640 -22.52 -25.05 -11.54
N LEU A 641 -22.93 -25.93 -12.45
CA LEU A 641 -22.24 -26.15 -13.73
C LEU A 641 -22.29 -24.89 -14.62
N ALA A 642 -23.44 -24.23 -14.72
CA ALA A 642 -23.58 -22.95 -15.39
C ALA A 642 -22.69 -21.86 -14.73
N GLN A 643 -22.64 -21.81 -13.39
CA GLN A 643 -21.75 -20.89 -12.68
C GLN A 643 -20.27 -21.21 -12.88
N ALA A 644 -19.90 -22.49 -13.08
CA ALA A 644 -18.55 -22.92 -13.41
C ALA A 644 -18.15 -22.47 -14.83
N GLN A 645 -19.01 -22.72 -15.82
CA GLN A 645 -18.83 -22.28 -17.20
C GLN A 645 -18.76 -20.74 -17.31
N LEU A 646 -19.54 -20.01 -16.51
CA LEU A 646 -19.42 -18.55 -16.37
C LEU A 646 -18.08 -18.06 -15.79
N ALA A 647 -17.31 -18.93 -15.13
CA ALA A 647 -15.93 -18.64 -14.72
C ALA A 647 -14.88 -19.03 -15.79
N GLU A 648 -15.24 -19.88 -16.76
CA GLU A 648 -14.33 -20.38 -17.81
C GLU A 648 -14.13 -19.48 -19.02
N ALA A 649 -15.15 -18.69 -19.37
CA ALA A 649 -15.31 -18.06 -20.68
C ALA A 649 -14.38 -16.85 -20.93
N ARG A 650 -13.10 -16.95 -20.57
CA ARG A 650 -12.10 -15.82 -20.27
C ARG A 650 -11.22 -16.05 -21.60
N PRO A 651 -11.16 -15.12 -22.58
CA PRO A 651 -10.31 -15.29 -23.76
C PRO A 651 -8.83 -14.98 -23.50
N GLU A 652 -7.95 -15.73 -24.16
CA GLU A 652 -6.60 -15.26 -24.51
C GLU A 652 -6.74 -14.10 -25.52
N LYS A 653 -5.81 -13.15 -25.53
CA LYS A 653 -5.78 -12.10 -26.57
C LYS A 653 -4.68 -12.38 -27.58
N GLU A 654 -5.02 -12.13 -28.84
CA GLU A 654 -4.16 -12.37 -30.01
C GLU A 654 -2.86 -11.55 -29.92
N ALA A 655 -1.80 -12.08 -30.53
CA ALA A 655 -0.51 -11.43 -30.61
C ALA A 655 -0.49 -10.36 -31.72
N VAL A 656 -0.16 -9.13 -31.34
CA VAL A 656 0.26 -8.01 -32.19
C VAL A 656 1.38 -7.27 -31.46
#